data_AF-A0AAU2Y479-F1
#
_entry.id   AF-A0AAU2Y479-F1
#
_cell.length_a   1.000
_cell.length_b   1.000
_cell.length_c   1.000
_cell.angle_alpha   90.00
_cell.angle_beta   90.00
_cell.angle_gamma   90.00
#
_symmetry.space_group_name_H-M   'P 1'
#
loop_
_entity.id
_entity.type
_entity.pdbx_description
1 polymer ?
#
loop_
_entity_poly.entity_id
_entity_poly.type
_entity_poly.pdbx_seq_one_letter_code
_entity_poly.pdbx_strand_id
1 'polypeptide(L)'
;MAAAADSGDSTPAWDYAPSSRPAAGPEALIKANNNRPVSGKNLKAGPPSTKDSAGVWQTNRTNVTLSNTVTDADGDKADLTFQVYTTDASGNPKDQVQLTDPDTGKPAAYGVVVSDFVTSGGTASVTLRYGDLKTNTTYAFRTSAFDGSLYETDWSSWAKFHTRGRAVSITLPEPNKDAPTVNQDDYQEPQKIAQPSMVAVEPTEPPIGLSAEGGWNCGELNKKTGIQPCSRLVPDDSKKTRDALTKGANAALPHLVDWCANLLDSHIKRYEACIGSFTYEYQGIVVKDGKPTGEILNASWAVGQEVKLAGNSATFTQQLVLVPVEVDPKFGSVTLNVEFDCLLADRCSNGPQSWDGALEWTGADPFSHSAVGKIDHTWNAANNADKLDLSTKITAYSPVANPAATRWQADGAQIRCDKISSDTPGCAFYKYIPTWVMNFAKTPPAVAHAWLMQSKLPTHPGSKAANKPLFFLPAEDKNAHNRDPDDNRKVICPDGWAATYGNPDATTVPEISATDKASCDEFAYASTYNSGGMPAGMGGMNEVDTGNDCVQTYATRVKQGEWHLYDDIRVPAPTWKEVCGRSAMSGWINSTSMGGAFSGGFSGKYRLLDQDPYWVNFPQFTHCDASKATVTCTVPKP
;
A
#
# COMPACT_ATOMS: atom_id res chain seq x y z
N MET A 1 -29.23 -45.58 -45.92
CA MET A 1 -28.73 -44.64 -46.95
C MET A 1 -29.92 -44.05 -47.69
N ALA A 2 -30.18 -42.75 -47.51
CA ALA A 2 -30.96 -41.83 -48.36
C ALA A 2 -31.23 -40.57 -47.53
N ALA A 3 -31.14 -39.34 -48.00
CA ALA A 3 -30.31 -38.71 -49.01
C ALA A 3 -30.13 -37.27 -48.50
N ALA A 4 -28.90 -36.77 -48.50
CA ALA A 4 -28.64 -35.36 -48.28
C ALA A 4 -29.14 -34.59 -49.50
N ALA A 5 -29.92 -33.54 -49.25
CA ALA A 5 -30.10 -32.43 -50.18
C ALA A 5 -29.67 -31.17 -49.42
N ASP A 6 -28.45 -30.76 -49.72
CA ASP A 6 -27.88 -29.49 -49.35
C ASP A 6 -28.25 -28.44 -50.42
N SER A 7 -28.52 -27.21 -50.00
CA SER A 7 -28.24 -25.95 -50.72
C SER A 7 -29.15 -24.83 -50.20
N GLY A 8 -28.58 -23.91 -49.41
CA GLY A 8 -29.27 -22.70 -49.01
C GLY A 8 -28.42 -21.85 -48.08
N ASP A 9 -27.63 -20.96 -48.68
CA ASP A 9 -26.81 -19.90 -48.08
C ASP A 9 -27.68 -18.78 -47.43
N SER A 10 -28.68 -19.19 -46.65
CA SER A 10 -29.55 -18.30 -45.88
C SER A 10 -29.33 -18.54 -44.41
N THR A 11 -29.00 -17.48 -43.65
CA THR A 11 -29.20 -17.45 -42.20
C THR A 11 -30.56 -18.06 -41.88
N PRO A 12 -30.62 -19.19 -41.16
CA PRO A 12 -31.87 -19.91 -41.00
C PRO A 12 -32.91 -19.06 -40.27
N ALA A 13 -34.18 -19.16 -40.66
CA ALA A 13 -35.27 -18.51 -39.95
C ALA A 13 -35.27 -18.93 -38.47
N TRP A 14 -35.37 -17.97 -37.56
CA TRP A 14 -35.22 -18.19 -36.12
C TRP A 14 -36.31 -19.11 -35.52
N ASP A 15 -37.42 -19.32 -36.22
CA ASP A 15 -38.64 -19.99 -35.74
C ASP A 15 -38.86 -21.41 -36.31
N TYR A 16 -37.78 -22.13 -36.55
CA TYR A 16 -37.85 -23.54 -36.93
C TYR A 16 -38.48 -24.40 -35.82
N ALA A 17 -39.25 -25.42 -36.18
CA ALA A 17 -39.79 -26.38 -35.22
C ALA A 17 -38.63 -27.09 -34.50
N PRO A 18 -38.64 -27.25 -33.16
CA PRO A 18 -37.49 -27.77 -32.43
C PRO A 18 -36.96 -29.12 -32.95
N SER A 19 -37.86 -30.02 -33.36
CA SER A 19 -37.48 -31.32 -33.91
C SER A 19 -36.72 -31.28 -35.24
N SER A 20 -36.78 -30.16 -35.98
CA SER A 20 -35.98 -29.96 -37.19
C SER A 20 -34.49 -29.72 -36.90
N ARG A 21 -34.14 -29.45 -35.64
CA ARG A 21 -32.75 -29.39 -35.15
C ARG A 21 -32.61 -30.14 -33.83
N PRO A 22 -32.57 -31.47 -33.89
CA PRO A 22 -32.70 -32.34 -32.72
C PRO A 22 -31.40 -32.37 -31.88
N ALA A 23 -31.11 -31.27 -31.18
CA ALA A 23 -29.89 -31.14 -30.37
C ALA A 23 -29.86 -32.07 -29.15
N ALA A 24 -31.03 -32.38 -28.56
CA ALA A 24 -31.18 -33.25 -27.41
C ALA A 24 -31.24 -34.75 -27.78
N GLY A 25 -31.40 -35.07 -29.06
CA GLY A 25 -31.52 -36.45 -29.56
C GLY A 25 -32.59 -36.58 -30.65
N PRO A 26 -32.58 -37.67 -31.44
CA PRO A 26 -33.53 -37.86 -32.54
C PRO A 26 -34.98 -38.05 -32.04
N GLU A 27 -35.96 -37.48 -32.75
CA GLU A 27 -37.38 -37.70 -32.47
C GLU A 27 -37.85 -39.08 -32.97
N ALA A 28 -38.63 -39.78 -32.15
CA ALA A 28 -39.21 -41.07 -32.51
C ALA A 28 -40.38 -40.91 -33.51
N LEU A 29 -40.31 -41.63 -34.63
CA LEU A 29 -41.30 -41.54 -35.73
C LEU A 29 -42.67 -42.18 -35.41
N ILE A 30 -42.81 -42.92 -34.31
CA ILE A 30 -44.00 -43.76 -34.05
C ILE A 30 -44.38 -43.77 -32.57
N LYS A 31 -45.14 -42.77 -32.11
CA LYS A 31 -46.01 -42.88 -30.91
C LYS A 31 -47.26 -42.02 -31.11
N ALA A 32 -48.36 -42.63 -31.55
CA ALA A 32 -49.60 -41.91 -31.87
C ALA A 32 -50.39 -41.40 -30.65
N ASN A 33 -49.94 -41.62 -29.40
CA ASN A 33 -50.70 -41.32 -28.18
C ASN A 33 -49.82 -40.90 -26.96
N ASN A 34 -48.56 -40.48 -27.13
CA ASN A 34 -47.78 -39.92 -26.00
C ASN A 34 -48.04 -38.42 -25.90
N ASN A 35 -48.15 -37.91 -24.67
CA ASN A 35 -48.13 -36.48 -24.45
C ASN A 35 -46.71 -35.97 -24.76
N ARG A 36 -46.62 -34.76 -25.32
CA ARG A 36 -45.32 -34.13 -25.55
C ARG A 36 -44.89 -33.38 -24.28
N PRO A 37 -43.58 -33.35 -23.97
CA PRO A 37 -43.09 -32.47 -22.93
C PRO A 37 -43.35 -31.01 -23.34
N VAL A 38 -43.39 -30.11 -22.37
CA VAL A 38 -43.66 -28.68 -22.59
C VAL A 38 -42.71 -27.84 -21.75
N SER A 39 -42.04 -26.88 -22.40
CA SER A 39 -41.32 -25.83 -21.69
C SER A 39 -42.28 -24.98 -20.86
N GLY A 40 -41.94 -24.76 -19.60
CA GLY A 40 -42.71 -23.91 -18.71
C GLY A 40 -42.53 -22.42 -18.98
N LYS A 41 -43.13 -21.60 -18.10
CA LYS A 41 -43.17 -20.13 -18.21
C LYS A 41 -42.18 -19.43 -17.27
N ASN A 42 -41.32 -20.18 -16.61
CA ASN A 42 -40.43 -19.70 -15.55
C ASN A 42 -38.99 -19.48 -16.06
N LEU A 43 -38.85 -18.85 -17.23
CA LEU A 43 -37.55 -18.51 -17.81
C LEU A 43 -36.80 -17.54 -16.90
N LYS A 44 -35.61 -17.95 -16.44
CA LYS A 44 -34.72 -17.16 -15.58
C LYS A 44 -33.30 -17.11 -16.14
N ALA A 45 -32.65 -15.97 -15.96
CA ALA A 45 -31.22 -15.82 -16.22
C ALA A 45 -30.56 -15.18 -14.98
N GLY A 46 -29.41 -15.70 -14.56
CA GLY A 46 -28.68 -15.17 -13.42
C GLY A 46 -27.34 -15.85 -13.21
N PRO A 47 -26.71 -15.67 -12.05
CA PRO A 47 -27.07 -14.78 -10.94
C PRO A 47 -27.00 -13.29 -11.32
N PRO A 48 -27.62 -12.38 -10.53
CA PRO A 48 -28.42 -12.64 -9.32
C PRO A 48 -29.85 -13.13 -9.57
N SER A 49 -30.29 -13.27 -10.83
CA SER A 49 -31.68 -13.64 -11.15
C SER A 49 -32.68 -12.59 -10.65
N THR A 50 -32.39 -11.31 -10.92
CA THR A 50 -33.28 -10.17 -10.63
C THR A 50 -33.69 -9.49 -11.92
N LYS A 51 -34.94 -9.05 -12.03
CA LYS A 51 -35.40 -8.26 -13.18
C LYS A 51 -35.31 -6.77 -12.91
N ASP A 52 -35.02 -5.99 -13.95
CA ASP A 52 -35.24 -4.55 -13.92
C ASP A 52 -36.74 -4.20 -14.14
N SER A 53 -37.05 -2.90 -14.17
CA SER A 53 -38.42 -2.40 -14.41
C SER A 53 -38.97 -2.72 -15.81
N ALA A 54 -38.10 -3.05 -16.78
CA ALA A 54 -38.49 -3.48 -18.11
C ALA A 54 -38.66 -5.00 -18.23
N GLY A 55 -38.50 -5.74 -17.13
CA GLY A 55 -38.63 -7.19 -17.09
C GLY A 55 -37.42 -7.95 -17.64
N VAL A 56 -36.29 -7.27 -17.88
CA VAL A 56 -35.03 -7.87 -18.33
C VAL A 56 -34.27 -8.41 -17.13
N TRP A 57 -33.83 -9.67 -17.20
CA TRP A 57 -32.98 -10.26 -16.18
C TRP A 57 -31.60 -9.59 -16.17
N GLN A 58 -31.18 -9.09 -15.01
CA GLN A 58 -29.84 -8.53 -14.83
C GLN A 58 -28.90 -9.64 -14.38
N THR A 59 -27.80 -9.86 -15.10
CA THR A 59 -26.78 -10.84 -14.75
C THR A 59 -25.49 -10.13 -14.35
N ASN A 60 -24.97 -10.46 -13.16
CA ASN A 60 -23.78 -9.79 -12.63
C ASN A 60 -22.47 -10.39 -13.15
N ARG A 61 -22.53 -11.33 -14.10
CA ARG A 61 -21.40 -12.03 -14.71
C ARG A 61 -21.74 -12.48 -16.13
N THR A 62 -20.72 -12.86 -16.91
CA THR A 62 -20.88 -13.39 -18.27
C THR A 62 -21.07 -14.90 -18.33
N ASN A 63 -20.66 -15.65 -17.31
CA ASN A 63 -20.98 -17.08 -17.19
C ASN A 63 -22.40 -17.21 -16.62
N VAL A 64 -23.38 -16.87 -17.46
CA VAL A 64 -24.79 -16.81 -17.10
C VAL A 64 -25.37 -18.21 -16.99
N THR A 65 -26.13 -18.47 -15.93
CA THR A 65 -26.98 -19.64 -15.78
C THR A 65 -28.38 -19.30 -16.29
N LEU A 66 -28.83 -20.04 -17.29
CA LEU A 66 -30.18 -19.98 -17.83
C LEU A 66 -30.98 -21.15 -17.28
N SER A 67 -32.25 -20.92 -16.94
CA SER A 67 -33.13 -21.99 -16.49
C SER A 67 -34.59 -21.74 -16.88
N ASN A 68 -35.34 -22.83 -16.95
CA ASN A 68 -36.79 -22.83 -17.08
C ASN A 68 -37.35 -24.11 -16.45
N THR A 69 -38.65 -24.11 -16.12
CA THR A 69 -39.33 -25.33 -15.70
C THR A 69 -39.70 -26.16 -16.93
N VAL A 70 -39.84 -27.47 -16.78
CA VAL A 70 -40.33 -28.37 -17.82
C VAL A 70 -41.39 -29.29 -17.23
N THR A 71 -42.46 -29.57 -17.99
CA THR A 71 -43.53 -30.48 -17.58
C THR A 71 -43.79 -31.49 -18.67
N ASP A 72 -43.91 -32.74 -18.27
CA ASP A 72 -44.40 -33.84 -19.08
C ASP A 72 -45.67 -34.40 -18.44
N ALA A 73 -46.75 -34.52 -19.21
CA ALA A 73 -48.03 -35.02 -18.71
C ALA A 73 -48.04 -36.54 -18.47
N ASP A 74 -47.12 -37.27 -19.10
CA ASP A 74 -46.89 -38.70 -18.86
C ASP A 74 -46.02 -38.93 -17.61
N GLY A 75 -45.47 -37.84 -17.05
CA GLY A 75 -44.61 -37.87 -15.84
C GLY A 75 -43.17 -38.25 -16.12
N ASP A 76 -42.81 -38.39 -17.40
CA ASP A 76 -41.45 -38.69 -17.85
C ASP A 76 -40.48 -37.57 -17.46
N LYS A 77 -39.19 -37.91 -17.44
CA LYS A 77 -38.14 -36.90 -17.29
C LYS A 77 -37.95 -36.20 -18.63
N ALA A 78 -37.69 -34.91 -18.59
CA ALA A 78 -37.40 -34.12 -19.78
C ALA A 78 -36.18 -33.22 -19.54
N ASP A 79 -35.45 -32.93 -20.61
CA ASP A 79 -34.44 -31.89 -20.65
C ASP A 79 -34.98 -30.62 -21.33
N LEU A 80 -34.17 -29.56 -21.34
CA LEU A 80 -34.41 -28.37 -22.12
C LEU A 80 -33.21 -28.02 -23.00
N THR A 81 -33.48 -27.78 -24.28
CA THR A 81 -32.58 -27.10 -25.21
C THR A 81 -32.70 -25.60 -25.04
N PHE A 82 -31.59 -24.90 -24.82
CA PHE A 82 -31.51 -23.45 -24.66
C PHE A 82 -30.86 -22.81 -25.89
N GLN A 83 -31.50 -21.80 -26.44
CA GLN A 83 -30.94 -20.97 -27.50
C GLN A 83 -30.87 -19.50 -27.10
N VAL A 84 -29.80 -18.82 -27.50
CA VAL A 84 -29.51 -17.43 -27.13
C VAL A 84 -29.29 -16.60 -28.39
N TYR A 85 -29.83 -15.39 -28.40
CA TYR A 85 -29.73 -14.42 -29.49
C TYR A 85 -29.25 -13.07 -28.94
N THR A 86 -28.47 -12.37 -29.75
CA THR A 86 -28.28 -10.93 -29.57
C THR A 86 -29.59 -10.20 -29.80
N THR A 87 -29.72 -8.98 -29.27
CA THR A 87 -30.90 -8.15 -29.53
C THR A 87 -30.61 -6.93 -30.39
N ASP A 88 -31.59 -6.48 -31.18
CA ASP A 88 -31.58 -5.15 -31.79
C ASP A 88 -31.80 -4.04 -30.74
N ALA A 89 -31.82 -2.78 -31.18
CA ALA A 89 -32.03 -1.62 -30.30
C ALA A 89 -33.43 -1.59 -29.65
N SER A 90 -34.41 -2.30 -30.23
CA SER A 90 -35.75 -2.49 -29.67
C SER A 90 -35.83 -3.70 -28.72
N GLY A 91 -34.72 -4.41 -28.55
CA GLY A 91 -34.61 -5.58 -27.71
C GLY A 91 -35.22 -6.84 -28.34
N ASN A 92 -35.47 -6.86 -29.65
CA ASN A 92 -35.96 -8.07 -30.35
C ASN A 92 -34.78 -8.99 -30.69
N PRO A 93 -34.98 -10.32 -30.67
CA PRO A 93 -33.96 -11.28 -31.11
C PRO A 93 -33.49 -10.96 -32.54
N LYS A 94 -32.16 -10.96 -32.75
CA LYS A 94 -31.53 -10.61 -34.01
C LYS A 94 -30.67 -11.76 -34.55
N ASP A 95 -29.45 -11.91 -34.03
CA ASP A 95 -28.50 -12.92 -34.49
C ASP A 95 -28.32 -14.00 -33.42
N GLN A 96 -28.41 -15.29 -33.79
CA GLN A 96 -28.16 -16.40 -32.87
C GLN A 96 -26.72 -16.37 -32.39
N VAL A 97 -26.52 -16.54 -31.09
CA VAL A 97 -25.20 -16.76 -30.49
C VAL A 97 -24.83 -18.21 -30.70
N GLN A 98 -23.68 -18.46 -31.33
CA GLN A 98 -23.10 -19.80 -31.39
C GLN A 98 -22.59 -20.17 -30.00
N LEU A 99 -23.36 -20.94 -29.25
CA LEU A 99 -22.97 -21.41 -27.93
C LEU A 99 -21.90 -22.50 -28.02
N THR A 100 -21.14 -22.65 -26.94
CA THR A 100 -20.11 -23.68 -26.80
C THR A 100 -20.66 -24.84 -25.99
N ASP A 101 -20.41 -26.06 -26.46
CA ASP A 101 -20.75 -27.29 -25.76
C ASP A 101 -19.95 -27.34 -24.44
N PRO A 102 -20.61 -27.48 -23.27
CA PRO A 102 -19.96 -27.41 -21.96
C PRO A 102 -19.05 -28.61 -21.65
N ASP A 103 -19.17 -29.73 -22.36
CA ASP A 103 -18.35 -30.91 -22.15
C ASP A 103 -17.11 -30.88 -23.05
N THR A 104 -17.28 -30.46 -24.31
CA THR A 104 -16.21 -30.57 -25.32
C THR A 104 -15.40 -29.30 -25.56
N GLY A 105 -15.98 -28.13 -25.26
CA GLY A 105 -15.34 -26.82 -25.48
C GLY A 105 -15.35 -26.38 -26.94
N LYS A 106 -16.14 -27.06 -27.77
CA LYS A 106 -16.30 -26.80 -29.19
C LYS A 106 -17.64 -26.12 -29.46
N PRO A 107 -17.83 -25.49 -30.64
CA PRO A 107 -19.14 -24.99 -31.04
C PRO A 107 -20.21 -26.06 -30.87
N ALA A 108 -21.23 -25.78 -30.08
CA ALA A 108 -22.32 -26.70 -29.82
C ALA A 108 -23.12 -26.97 -31.09
N ALA A 109 -23.66 -28.18 -31.22
CA ALA A 109 -24.52 -28.55 -32.33
C ALA A 109 -25.68 -27.55 -32.46
N TYR A 110 -25.89 -27.03 -33.67
CA TYR A 110 -26.92 -26.02 -33.97
C TYR A 110 -26.85 -24.71 -33.17
N GLY A 111 -25.75 -24.45 -32.45
CA GLY A 111 -25.57 -23.25 -31.63
C GLY A 111 -26.44 -23.20 -30.37
N VAL A 112 -26.83 -24.35 -29.84
CA VAL A 112 -27.68 -24.47 -28.64
C VAL A 112 -27.03 -25.38 -27.60
N VAL A 113 -27.43 -25.25 -26.33
CA VAL A 113 -26.96 -26.13 -25.25
C VAL A 113 -28.15 -26.84 -24.61
N VAL A 114 -27.97 -28.09 -24.21
CA VAL A 114 -29.02 -28.93 -23.64
C VAL A 114 -28.71 -29.14 -22.15
N SER A 115 -29.73 -29.08 -21.29
CA SER A 115 -29.57 -29.40 -19.87
C SER A 115 -29.55 -30.91 -19.63
N ASP A 116 -29.21 -31.30 -18.40
CA ASP A 116 -29.56 -32.64 -17.93
C ASP A 116 -31.08 -32.84 -17.87
N PHE A 117 -31.49 -34.11 -17.91
CA PHE A 117 -32.88 -34.53 -17.68
C PHE A 117 -33.32 -34.25 -16.24
N VAL A 118 -34.49 -33.62 -16.10
CA VAL A 118 -35.14 -33.35 -14.82
C VAL A 118 -36.52 -34.00 -14.79
N THR A 119 -37.04 -34.26 -13.59
CA THR A 119 -38.41 -34.76 -13.43
C THR A 119 -39.44 -33.74 -13.91
N SER A 120 -40.59 -34.20 -14.42
CA SER A 120 -41.73 -33.32 -14.73
C SER A 120 -42.06 -32.37 -13.56
N GLY A 121 -42.24 -31.08 -13.86
CA GLY A 121 -42.38 -29.99 -12.89
C GLY A 121 -41.06 -29.43 -12.35
N GLY A 122 -39.92 -30.07 -12.66
CA GLY A 122 -38.58 -29.68 -12.26
C GLY A 122 -38.05 -28.45 -13.03
N THR A 123 -36.91 -27.94 -12.58
CA THR A 123 -36.18 -26.85 -13.23
C THR A 123 -34.94 -27.39 -13.92
N ALA A 124 -34.93 -27.29 -15.26
CA ALA A 124 -33.76 -27.56 -16.07
C ALA A 124 -32.92 -26.28 -16.20
N SER A 125 -31.59 -26.43 -16.20
CA SER A 125 -30.67 -25.29 -16.25
C SER A 125 -29.37 -25.61 -16.96
N VAL A 126 -28.77 -24.60 -17.55
CA VAL A 126 -27.44 -24.64 -18.19
C VAL A 126 -26.62 -23.43 -17.74
N THR A 127 -25.31 -23.60 -17.57
CA THR A 127 -24.39 -22.45 -17.38
C THR A 127 -23.59 -22.26 -18.65
N LEU A 128 -23.72 -21.07 -19.24
CA LEU A 128 -23.03 -20.72 -20.47
C LEU A 128 -21.52 -20.59 -20.22
N ARG A 129 -20.71 -20.99 -21.21
CA ARG A 129 -19.26 -20.94 -21.10
C ARG A 129 -18.73 -19.52 -21.23
N TYR A 130 -17.56 -19.30 -20.64
CA TYR A 130 -16.80 -18.08 -20.86
C TYR A 130 -16.47 -17.91 -22.35
N GLY A 131 -16.63 -16.70 -22.88
CA GLY A 131 -16.40 -16.37 -24.29
C GLY A 131 -17.66 -16.38 -25.16
N ASP A 132 -18.72 -17.10 -24.77
CA ASP A 132 -19.98 -17.14 -25.53
C ASP A 132 -20.69 -15.78 -25.53
N LEU A 133 -20.57 -15.03 -24.42
CA LEU A 133 -21.25 -13.75 -24.23
C LEU A 133 -20.26 -12.60 -24.09
N LYS A 134 -20.53 -11.51 -24.82
CA LYS A 134 -19.92 -10.19 -24.60
C LYS A 134 -20.45 -9.53 -23.33
N THR A 135 -19.63 -8.69 -22.71
CA THR A 135 -19.99 -7.83 -21.58
C THR A 135 -20.94 -6.71 -22.00
N ASN A 136 -21.66 -6.11 -21.04
CA ASN A 136 -22.53 -4.96 -21.23
C ASN A 136 -23.52 -5.11 -22.41
N THR A 137 -24.05 -6.31 -22.61
CA THR A 137 -24.82 -6.66 -23.80
C THR A 137 -26.14 -7.32 -23.39
N THR A 138 -27.23 -6.91 -24.05
CA THR A 138 -28.54 -7.53 -23.90
C THR A 138 -28.71 -8.69 -24.88
N TYR A 139 -29.22 -9.80 -24.37
CA TYR A 139 -29.53 -11.02 -25.10
C TYR A 139 -30.99 -11.42 -24.87
N ALA A 140 -31.52 -12.24 -25.79
CA ALA A 140 -32.78 -12.95 -25.63
C ALA A 140 -32.52 -14.45 -25.63
N PHE A 141 -33.26 -15.21 -24.82
CA PHE A 141 -33.21 -16.66 -24.82
C PHE A 141 -34.60 -17.29 -24.73
N ARG A 142 -34.71 -18.53 -25.21
CA ARG A 142 -35.89 -19.38 -25.09
C ARG A 142 -35.48 -20.85 -25.05
N THR A 143 -36.44 -21.71 -24.76
CA THR A 143 -36.22 -23.15 -24.52
C THR A 143 -37.12 -24.04 -25.36
N SER A 144 -36.65 -25.26 -25.64
CA SER A 144 -37.43 -26.36 -26.17
C SER A 144 -37.29 -27.61 -25.30
N ALA A 145 -38.36 -28.32 -24.99
CA ALA A 145 -38.36 -29.54 -24.19
C ALA A 145 -38.24 -30.83 -25.02
N PHE A 146 -37.59 -31.84 -24.44
CA PHE A 146 -37.46 -33.20 -25.00
C PHE A 146 -37.49 -34.24 -23.87
N ASP A 147 -38.30 -35.29 -24.03
CA ASP A 147 -38.55 -36.34 -23.00
C ASP A 147 -37.71 -37.61 -23.23
N GLY A 148 -36.78 -37.58 -24.20
CA GLY A 148 -36.04 -38.76 -24.66
C GLY A 148 -36.66 -39.46 -25.88
N SER A 149 -37.89 -39.09 -26.28
CA SER A 149 -38.64 -39.62 -27.42
C SER A 149 -39.22 -38.53 -28.33
N LEU A 150 -39.89 -37.53 -27.76
CA LEU A 150 -40.66 -36.48 -28.43
C LEU A 150 -40.16 -35.10 -28.00
N TYR A 151 -40.13 -34.18 -28.96
CA TYR A 151 -39.95 -32.76 -28.69
C TYR A 151 -41.28 -32.08 -28.40
N GLU A 152 -41.25 -30.92 -27.74
CA GLU A 152 -42.37 -29.99 -27.85
C GLU A 152 -42.49 -29.43 -29.28
N THR A 153 -43.69 -29.02 -29.68
CA THR A 153 -43.94 -28.54 -31.05
C THR A 153 -43.41 -27.13 -31.29
N ASP A 154 -43.48 -26.28 -30.27
CA ASP A 154 -43.22 -24.85 -30.35
C ASP A 154 -42.20 -24.44 -29.30
N TRP A 155 -41.37 -23.45 -29.63
CA TRP A 155 -40.48 -22.88 -28.65
C TRP A 155 -41.23 -22.12 -27.56
N SER A 156 -40.66 -22.07 -26.36
CA SER A 156 -41.16 -21.20 -25.29
C SER A 156 -41.07 -19.70 -25.66
N SER A 157 -41.78 -18.87 -24.89
CA SER A 157 -41.70 -17.42 -25.03
C SER A 157 -40.28 -16.90 -24.82
N TRP A 158 -39.93 -15.79 -25.45
CA TRP A 158 -38.65 -15.13 -25.22
C TRP A 158 -38.55 -14.51 -23.82
N ALA A 159 -37.41 -14.70 -23.18
CA ALA A 159 -36.96 -13.91 -22.04
C ALA A 159 -35.69 -13.13 -22.40
N LYS A 160 -35.47 -11.97 -21.78
CA LYS A 160 -34.30 -11.13 -22.03
C LYS A 160 -33.39 -11.12 -20.82
N PHE A 161 -32.09 -11.01 -21.03
CA PHE A 161 -31.12 -10.76 -19.98
C PHE A 161 -30.01 -9.83 -20.43
N HIS A 162 -29.42 -9.10 -19.49
CA HIS A 162 -28.32 -8.17 -19.74
C HIS A 162 -27.08 -8.59 -18.94
N THR A 163 -25.95 -8.75 -19.63
CA THR A 163 -24.66 -9.05 -19.00
C THR A 163 -24.03 -7.79 -18.46
N ARG A 164 -23.38 -7.88 -17.29
CA ARG A 164 -22.74 -6.71 -16.70
C ARG A 164 -21.62 -6.12 -17.58
N GLY A 165 -21.40 -4.81 -17.42
CA GLY A 165 -20.18 -4.15 -17.88
C GLY A 165 -18.98 -4.36 -16.96
N ARG A 166 -17.83 -3.84 -17.36
CA ARG A 166 -16.61 -3.85 -16.54
C ARG A 166 -16.70 -2.82 -15.43
N ALA A 167 -16.27 -3.19 -14.23
CA ALA A 167 -16.07 -2.27 -13.12
C ALA A 167 -14.66 -1.66 -13.14
N VAL A 168 -13.70 -2.30 -13.81
CA VAL A 168 -12.30 -1.87 -13.92
C VAL A 168 -11.85 -2.00 -15.37
N SER A 169 -11.27 -0.93 -15.89
CA SER A 169 -10.64 -0.90 -17.22
C SER A 169 -9.49 0.09 -17.23
N ILE A 170 -8.30 -0.39 -16.91
CA ILE A 170 -7.08 0.43 -16.84
C ILE A 170 -6.17 0.04 -18.00
N THR A 171 -5.89 0.98 -18.91
CA THR A 171 -4.95 0.80 -20.02
C THR A 171 -3.53 1.12 -19.57
N LEU A 172 -2.60 0.24 -19.94
CA LEU A 172 -1.23 0.20 -19.47
C LEU A 172 -0.25 0.01 -20.64
N PRO A 173 1.01 0.49 -20.49
CA PRO A 173 2.06 0.21 -21.46
C PRO A 173 2.53 -1.26 -21.38
N GLU A 174 3.34 -1.64 -22.37
CA GLU A 174 4.04 -2.92 -22.42
C GLU A 174 5.05 -3.05 -21.27
N PRO A 175 5.12 -4.20 -20.56
CA PRO A 175 6.20 -4.49 -19.62
C PRO A 175 7.57 -4.45 -20.30
N ASN A 176 8.55 -3.80 -19.66
CA ASN A 176 9.92 -3.71 -20.16
C ASN A 176 10.91 -4.45 -19.25
N LYS A 177 11.41 -5.60 -19.72
CA LYS A 177 12.38 -6.42 -18.95
C LYS A 177 13.68 -5.68 -18.62
N ASP A 178 14.08 -4.74 -19.48
CA ASP A 178 15.33 -3.99 -19.41
C ASP A 178 15.16 -2.64 -18.70
N ALA A 179 13.98 -2.36 -18.13
CA ALA A 179 13.76 -1.15 -17.34
C ALA A 179 14.76 -1.10 -16.15
N PRO A 180 15.40 0.07 -15.92
CA PRO A 180 16.33 0.22 -14.81
C PRO A 180 15.64 0.03 -13.47
N THR A 181 16.40 -0.38 -12.46
CA THR A 181 15.90 -0.46 -11.09
C THR A 181 15.49 0.93 -10.60
N VAL A 182 14.34 1.02 -9.93
CA VAL A 182 13.90 2.26 -9.29
C VAL A 182 14.84 2.59 -8.14
N ASN A 183 15.44 3.78 -8.17
CA ASN A 183 16.18 4.28 -7.01
C ASN A 183 15.19 4.67 -5.92
N GLN A 184 15.15 3.87 -4.85
CA GLN A 184 14.21 4.11 -3.76
C GLN A 184 14.53 5.39 -2.96
N ASP A 185 15.77 5.88 -2.99
CA ASP A 185 16.16 7.11 -2.26
C ASP A 185 15.51 8.37 -2.82
N ASP A 186 15.17 8.36 -4.12
CA ASP A 186 14.47 9.46 -4.80
C ASP A 186 13.05 9.69 -4.22
N TYR A 187 12.55 8.75 -3.41
CA TYR A 187 11.22 8.79 -2.80
C TYR A 187 11.28 8.86 -1.26
N GLN A 188 12.47 9.02 -0.68
CA GLN A 188 12.67 9.13 0.77
C GLN A 188 12.80 10.58 1.20
N GLU A 189 11.67 11.28 1.21
CA GLU A 189 11.58 12.66 1.68
C GLU A 189 11.74 12.76 3.21
N PRO A 190 12.39 13.82 3.73
CA PRO A 190 12.43 14.10 5.16
C PRO A 190 11.02 14.12 5.77
N GLN A 191 10.87 13.50 6.94
CA GLN A 191 9.63 13.49 7.71
C GLN A 191 9.76 14.41 8.90
N LYS A 192 8.84 15.37 8.99
CA LYS A 192 8.76 16.29 10.12
C LYS A 192 8.52 15.52 11.41
N ILE A 193 9.26 15.88 12.45
CA ILE A 193 9.06 15.38 13.82
C ILE A 193 8.75 16.54 14.76
N ALA A 194 8.27 16.20 15.96
CA ALA A 194 8.11 17.18 17.01
C ALA A 194 9.47 17.82 17.36
N GLN A 195 9.43 19.09 17.77
CA GLN A 195 10.60 19.74 18.33
C GLN A 195 11.04 19.06 19.63
N PRO A 196 12.33 19.15 20.01
CA PRO A 196 12.84 18.52 21.22
C PRO A 196 12.04 18.90 22.47
N SER A 197 11.81 17.90 23.32
CA SER A 197 11.25 18.12 24.64
C SER A 197 12.36 18.56 25.60
N MET A 198 12.06 19.56 26.44
CA MET A 198 12.98 20.05 27.46
C MET A 198 12.69 19.39 28.79
N VAL A 199 13.75 19.06 29.53
CA VAL A 199 13.65 18.67 30.93
C VAL A 199 14.63 19.50 31.74
N ALA A 200 14.13 20.08 32.84
CA ALA A 200 14.96 20.70 33.86
C ALA A 200 15.88 19.65 34.46
N VAL A 201 17.19 19.86 34.37
CA VAL A 201 18.17 18.97 35.02
C VAL A 201 19.05 19.77 35.94
N GLU A 202 19.39 19.17 37.07
CA GLU A 202 20.34 19.75 38.01
C GLU A 202 21.67 20.03 37.28
N PRO A 203 22.31 21.18 37.52
CA PRO A 203 23.72 21.36 37.18
C PRO A 203 24.53 20.24 37.83
N THR A 204 25.73 19.99 37.34
CA THR A 204 26.59 18.91 37.89
C THR A 204 27.01 19.14 39.36
N GLU A 205 26.55 20.23 40.00
CA GLU A 205 26.56 20.47 41.45
C GLU A 205 25.18 20.99 41.94
N PRO A 206 24.71 20.60 43.15
CA PRO A 206 23.30 20.66 43.57
C PRO A 206 22.85 22.06 44.07
N PRO A 207 21.58 22.48 43.93
CA PRO A 207 21.11 23.80 44.34
C PRO A 207 20.26 23.84 45.62
N ILE A 208 20.33 25.00 46.30
CA ILE A 208 19.23 25.59 47.09
C ILE A 208 18.95 27.00 46.55
N GLY A 209 17.86 27.20 45.81
CA GLY A 209 17.47 28.51 45.26
C GLY A 209 16.05 28.60 44.70
N LEU A 210 15.48 29.82 44.66
CA LEU A 210 14.07 30.17 44.42
C LEU A 210 13.48 29.64 43.09
N SER A 211 12.18 29.33 43.10
CA SER A 211 11.44 28.76 41.96
C SER A 211 11.44 29.68 40.74
N ALA A 212 11.89 29.15 39.60
CA ALA A 212 11.90 29.82 38.31
C ALA A 212 10.48 30.05 37.75
N GLU A 213 10.32 31.06 36.91
CA GLU A 213 9.16 31.18 36.00
C GLU A 213 9.10 29.96 35.06
N GLY A 214 7.90 29.61 34.60
CA GLY A 214 7.68 28.40 33.79
C GLY A 214 8.61 28.31 32.57
N GLY A 215 9.41 27.24 32.50
CA GLY A 215 10.29 26.94 31.36
C GLY A 215 11.75 27.41 31.50
N TRP A 216 12.13 28.09 32.58
CA TRP A 216 13.52 28.43 32.88
C TRP A 216 14.14 27.47 33.90
N ASN A 217 15.40 27.11 33.68
CA ASN A 217 16.21 26.31 34.61
C ASN A 217 17.25 27.23 35.26
N CYS A 218 16.98 27.64 36.50
CA CYS A 218 17.81 28.60 37.21
C CYS A 218 18.82 27.93 38.14
N GLY A 219 20.07 28.40 38.08
CA GLY A 219 21.11 28.05 39.04
C GLY A 219 21.05 28.92 40.29
N GLU A 220 22.01 28.71 41.19
CA GLU A 220 22.09 29.46 42.44
C GLU A 220 22.43 30.94 42.24
N LEU A 221 21.94 31.82 43.12
CA LEU A 221 22.36 33.22 43.15
C LEU A 221 23.85 33.34 43.47
N ASN A 222 24.62 34.02 42.62
CA ASN A 222 25.98 34.39 42.96
C ASN A 222 25.96 35.53 44.00
N LYS A 223 26.24 35.21 45.26
CA LYS A 223 26.19 36.19 46.37
C LYS A 223 27.20 37.34 46.25
N LYS A 224 28.28 37.17 45.46
CA LYS A 224 29.30 38.22 45.28
C LYS A 224 28.85 39.29 44.30
N THR A 225 28.15 38.90 43.25
CA THR A 225 27.74 39.77 42.13
C THR A 225 26.25 40.10 42.16
N GLY A 226 25.46 39.35 42.92
CA GLY A 226 24.01 39.49 42.97
C GLY A 226 23.30 38.96 41.73
N ILE A 227 23.92 38.10 40.92
CA ILE A 227 23.31 37.63 39.66
C ILE A 227 22.85 36.17 39.80
N GLN A 228 21.57 35.92 39.50
CA GLN A 228 21.01 34.57 39.40
C GLN A 228 20.97 34.12 37.93
N PRO A 229 21.66 33.04 37.56
CA PRO A 229 21.66 32.52 36.20
C PRO A 229 20.41 31.69 35.91
N CYS A 230 19.88 31.76 34.71
CA CYS A 230 18.87 30.83 34.22
C CYS A 230 19.15 30.46 32.77
N SER A 231 18.79 29.24 32.38
CA SER A 231 18.90 28.78 30.99
C SER A 231 17.63 28.10 30.51
N ARG A 232 17.40 28.09 29.19
CA ARG A 232 16.34 27.31 28.54
C ARG A 232 16.67 27.06 27.07
N LEU A 233 15.87 26.19 26.45
CA LEU A 233 15.86 25.97 25.00
C LEU A 233 14.54 26.50 24.43
N VAL A 234 14.57 27.29 23.37
CA VAL A 234 13.33 27.85 22.81
C VAL A 234 13.27 27.51 21.33
N PRO A 235 12.25 26.79 20.84
CA PRO A 235 12.00 26.69 19.40
C PRO A 235 11.92 28.09 18.80
N ASP A 236 12.73 28.35 17.77
CA ASP A 236 12.83 29.66 17.15
C ASP A 236 13.03 29.53 15.63
N ASP A 237 11.99 29.88 14.88
CA ASP A 237 11.98 29.94 13.42
C ASP A 237 12.30 31.35 12.87
N SER A 238 12.74 32.26 13.75
CA SER A 238 13.06 33.63 13.37
C SER A 238 14.11 33.68 12.26
N LYS A 239 14.02 34.72 11.43
CA LYS A 239 15.05 34.97 10.40
C LYS A 239 16.45 35.08 11.00
N LYS A 240 16.57 35.58 12.24
CA LYS A 240 17.85 35.76 12.93
C LYS A 240 18.53 34.41 13.19
N THR A 241 17.81 33.47 13.79
CA THR A 241 18.32 32.12 14.09
C THR A 241 18.63 31.34 12.82
N ARG A 242 17.80 31.50 11.77
CA ARG A 242 18.06 30.89 10.46
C ARG A 242 19.33 31.42 9.80
N ASP A 243 19.44 32.74 9.68
CA ASP A 243 20.63 33.37 9.08
C ASP A 243 21.90 32.98 9.85
N ALA A 244 21.81 32.85 11.18
CA ALA A 244 22.92 32.39 12.02
C ALA A 244 23.32 30.93 11.68
N LEU A 245 22.37 29.99 11.63
CA LEU A 245 22.65 28.57 11.33
C LEU A 245 23.01 28.31 9.85
N THR A 246 22.73 29.24 8.94
CA THR A 246 23.15 29.14 7.54
C THR A 246 24.53 29.78 7.31
N LYS A 247 24.79 30.95 7.88
CA LYS A 247 26.00 31.73 7.58
C LYS A 247 27.15 31.46 8.53
N GLY A 248 26.87 30.97 9.74
CA GLY A 248 27.82 31.01 10.85
C GLY A 248 28.14 32.45 11.26
N ALA A 249 29.04 32.59 12.24
CA ALA A 249 29.47 33.91 12.70
C ALA A 249 30.46 34.57 11.72
N ASN A 250 31.44 33.81 11.21
CA ASN A 250 32.51 34.32 10.34
C ASN A 250 32.88 33.41 9.14
N ALA A 251 32.30 32.21 9.06
CA ALA A 251 32.54 31.25 7.98
C ALA A 251 31.35 30.30 7.84
N ALA A 252 31.22 29.69 6.67
CA ALA A 252 30.20 28.68 6.42
C ALA A 252 30.35 27.48 7.37
N LEU A 253 29.21 26.98 7.86
CA LEU A 253 29.18 25.90 8.82
C LEU A 253 29.33 24.53 8.12
N PRO A 254 30.18 23.62 8.63
CA PRO A 254 30.19 22.25 8.16
C PRO A 254 28.90 21.54 8.59
N HIS A 255 28.25 20.85 7.66
CA HIS A 255 27.09 20.01 7.93
C HIS A 255 27.48 18.53 7.89
N LEU A 256 26.98 17.75 8.85
CA LEU A 256 27.06 16.29 8.87
C LEU A 256 26.04 15.67 7.88
N VAL A 257 24.91 16.35 7.71
CA VAL A 257 23.78 15.95 6.86
C VAL A 257 23.45 17.10 5.90
N ASP A 258 23.70 16.86 4.60
CA ASP A 258 23.70 17.90 3.56
C ASP A 258 22.36 18.65 3.41
N TRP A 259 21.24 18.00 3.74
CA TRP A 259 19.91 18.59 3.60
C TRP A 259 19.43 19.37 4.84
N CYS A 260 20.20 19.37 5.95
CA CYS A 260 19.83 20.12 7.16
C CYS A 260 19.91 21.63 7.00
N ALA A 261 20.83 22.13 6.16
CA ALA A 261 21.07 23.56 5.97
C ALA A 261 19.82 24.36 5.56
N ASN A 262 18.80 23.69 5.01
CA ASN A 262 17.61 24.29 4.43
C ASN A 262 16.33 24.12 5.28
N LEU A 263 16.39 23.50 6.46
CA LEU A 263 15.21 23.16 7.25
C LEU A 263 15.05 24.04 8.51
N LEU A 264 13.80 24.40 8.81
CA LEU A 264 13.42 25.34 9.87
C LEU A 264 12.81 24.65 11.09
N ASP A 265 12.77 23.34 11.06
CA ASP A 265 12.10 22.48 12.02
C ASP A 265 12.70 21.08 11.98
N SER A 266 12.47 20.34 13.05
CA SER A 266 13.07 19.03 13.23
C SER A 266 12.51 18.00 12.24
N HIS A 267 13.40 17.27 11.57
CA HIS A 267 13.10 16.31 10.52
C HIS A 267 14.01 15.08 10.59
N ILE A 268 13.51 13.94 10.11
CA ILE A 268 14.27 12.70 9.98
C ILE A 268 14.10 12.06 8.60
N LYS A 269 15.17 11.45 8.10
CA LYS A 269 15.15 10.33 7.15
C LYS A 269 15.49 9.04 7.91
N ARG A 270 15.58 7.89 7.23
CA ARG A 270 15.88 6.61 7.90
C ARG A 270 17.24 6.59 8.62
N TYR A 271 18.23 7.32 8.09
CA TYR A 271 19.60 7.31 8.60
C TYR A 271 20.15 8.69 8.95
N GLU A 272 19.35 9.74 8.82
CA GLU A 272 19.81 11.12 8.96
C GLU A 272 18.75 11.92 9.70
N ALA A 273 19.14 12.79 10.62
CA ALA A 273 18.25 13.67 11.34
C ALA A 273 18.81 15.09 11.40
N CYS A 274 17.90 16.04 11.24
CA CYS A 274 18.12 17.46 11.50
C CYS A 274 17.21 17.83 12.65
N ILE A 275 17.78 18.01 13.84
CA ILE A 275 17.08 18.37 15.06
C ILE A 275 17.42 19.84 15.30
N GLY A 276 16.50 20.75 15.00
CA GLY A 276 16.90 22.15 14.90
C GLY A 276 15.80 23.20 14.81
N SER A 277 16.31 24.43 14.68
CA SER A 277 15.64 25.72 14.91
C SER A 277 15.19 25.93 16.35
N PHE A 278 16.17 26.02 17.24
CA PHE A 278 15.97 26.53 18.58
C PHE A 278 17.14 27.41 19.02
N THR A 279 16.86 28.33 19.94
CA THR A 279 17.86 29.11 20.66
C THR A 279 18.14 28.47 22.01
N TYR A 280 19.41 28.33 22.37
CA TYR A 280 19.80 28.17 23.75
C TYR A 280 19.92 29.57 24.35
N GLU A 281 19.12 29.85 25.36
CA GLU A 281 19.09 31.15 26.04
C GLU A 281 19.69 31.00 27.43
N TYR A 282 20.55 31.94 27.78
CA TYR A 282 21.15 32.10 29.10
C TYR A 282 20.90 33.53 29.56
N GLN A 283 20.30 33.68 30.74
CA GLN A 283 20.04 34.98 31.32
C GLN A 283 20.62 35.11 32.73
N GLY A 284 21.02 36.33 33.08
CA GLY A 284 21.44 36.72 34.42
C GLY A 284 20.45 37.70 35.01
N ILE A 285 19.67 37.27 35.99
CA ILE A 285 18.72 38.12 36.73
C ILE A 285 19.49 38.84 37.82
N VAL A 286 19.52 40.17 37.78
CA VAL A 286 20.21 40.98 38.80
C VAL A 286 19.31 41.12 40.03
N VAL A 287 19.78 40.60 41.15
CA VAL A 287 19.12 40.56 42.45
C VAL A 287 19.88 41.44 43.44
N LYS A 288 19.15 42.34 44.11
CA LYS A 288 19.67 43.20 45.17
C LYS A 288 18.75 43.13 46.38
N ASP A 289 19.33 43.03 47.57
CA ASP A 289 18.59 42.93 48.84
C ASP A 289 17.53 41.80 48.82
N GLY A 290 17.85 40.69 48.15
CA GLY A 290 16.99 39.51 48.02
C GLY A 290 15.84 39.66 47.02
N LYS A 291 15.79 40.73 46.21
CA LYS A 291 14.73 40.94 45.21
C LYS A 291 15.30 41.21 43.81
N PRO A 292 14.68 40.69 42.74
CA PRO A 292 15.01 41.08 41.38
C PRO A 292 14.90 42.60 41.19
N THR A 293 15.89 43.20 40.56
CA THR A 293 15.95 44.65 40.30
C THR A 293 15.20 45.05 39.03
N GLY A 294 14.87 44.09 38.16
CA GLY A 294 14.34 44.30 36.82
C GLY A 294 15.42 44.36 35.73
N GLU A 295 16.70 44.39 36.10
CA GLU A 295 17.81 44.25 35.15
C GLU A 295 18.06 42.77 34.83
N ILE A 296 18.17 42.48 33.52
CA ILE A 296 18.41 41.14 32.97
C ILE A 296 19.57 41.24 31.97
N LEU A 297 20.56 40.37 32.14
CA LEU A 297 21.64 40.16 31.18
C LEU A 297 21.26 39.01 30.25
N ASN A 298 21.39 39.16 28.94
CA ASN A 298 21.01 38.11 27.97
C ASN A 298 22.21 37.61 27.18
N ALA A 299 22.25 36.30 26.97
CA ALA A 299 23.10 35.66 25.99
C ALA A 299 22.31 34.54 25.32
N SER A 300 22.46 34.40 24.00
CA SER A 300 21.76 33.35 23.26
C SER A 300 22.59 32.83 22.10
N TRP A 301 22.36 31.56 21.77
CA TRP A 301 22.98 30.87 20.65
C TRP A 301 21.91 30.18 19.83
N ALA A 302 21.97 30.33 18.51
CA ALA A 302 21.25 29.47 17.61
C ALA A 302 21.89 28.08 17.64
N VAL A 303 21.07 27.04 17.80
CA VAL A 303 21.52 25.66 17.95
C VAL A 303 20.97 24.80 16.82
N GLY A 304 21.87 24.06 16.17
CA GLY A 304 21.54 23.02 15.21
C GLY A 304 22.15 21.70 15.65
N GLN A 305 21.35 20.63 15.68
CA GLN A 305 21.82 19.28 15.98
C GLN A 305 21.58 18.38 14.77
N GLU A 306 22.60 17.62 14.38
CA GLU A 306 22.54 16.69 13.26
C GLU A 306 22.99 15.31 13.72
N VAL A 307 22.33 14.26 13.23
CA VAL A 307 22.69 12.88 13.56
C VAL A 307 22.72 12.06 12.27
N LYS A 308 23.81 11.32 12.07
CA LYS A 308 24.00 10.44 10.91
C LYS A 308 24.28 9.03 11.38
N LEU A 309 23.34 8.14 11.09
CA LEU A 309 23.37 6.72 11.37
C LEU A 309 23.96 5.96 10.19
N ALA A 310 24.37 4.72 10.47
CA ALA A 310 24.83 3.79 9.46
C ALA A 310 23.99 2.51 9.50
N GLY A 311 23.43 2.14 8.35
CA GLY A 311 22.67 0.89 8.21
C GLY A 311 23.53 -0.38 8.31
N ASN A 312 24.85 -0.25 8.41
CA ASN A 312 25.83 -1.33 8.43
C ASN A 312 26.97 -1.10 9.44
N SER A 313 26.76 -0.23 10.43
CA SER A 313 27.69 -0.05 11.54
C SER A 313 26.93 0.12 12.86
N ALA A 314 27.56 -0.32 13.95
CA ALA A 314 27.12 -0.02 15.31
C ALA A 314 27.48 1.41 15.74
N THR A 315 28.37 2.07 14.99
CA THR A 315 28.83 3.43 15.26
C THR A 315 28.06 4.44 14.41
N PHE A 316 27.67 5.54 15.02
CA PHE A 316 26.98 6.65 14.37
C PHE A 316 27.44 7.99 14.96
N THR A 317 27.30 9.05 14.19
CA THR A 317 27.87 10.36 14.51
C THR A 317 26.77 11.35 14.87
N GLN A 318 27.01 12.15 15.90
CA GLN A 318 26.21 13.32 16.26
C GLN A 318 27.07 14.58 16.10
N GLN A 319 26.47 15.65 15.58
CA GLN A 319 27.05 16.98 15.48
C GLN A 319 26.15 18.00 16.19
N LEU A 320 26.74 18.96 16.89
CA LEU A 320 26.07 20.16 17.41
C LEU A 320 26.74 21.41 16.86
N VAL A 321 25.93 22.37 16.44
CA VAL A 321 26.36 23.67 15.94
C VAL A 321 25.84 24.75 16.88
N LEU A 322 26.73 25.63 17.33
CA LEU A 322 26.44 26.76 18.20
C LEU A 322 26.88 28.04 17.50
N VAL A 323 25.93 28.93 17.24
CA VAL A 323 26.19 30.24 16.64
C VAL A 323 25.70 31.34 17.59
N PRO A 324 26.57 32.23 18.08
CA PRO A 324 26.17 33.30 18.99
C PRO A 324 25.17 34.24 18.30
N VAL A 325 24.11 34.58 19.02
CA VAL A 325 23.01 35.46 18.59
C VAL A 325 23.04 36.77 19.35
N GLU A 326 23.41 36.73 20.63
CA GLU A 326 23.79 37.87 21.46
C GLU A 326 24.59 37.40 22.69
N VAL A 327 25.45 38.26 23.24
CA VAL A 327 26.04 38.08 24.58
C VAL A 327 26.18 39.46 25.22
N ASP A 328 25.52 39.69 26.35
CA ASP A 328 25.61 40.96 27.06
C ASP A 328 27.05 41.22 27.55
N PRO A 329 27.65 42.40 27.26
CA PRO A 329 28.97 42.78 27.74
C PRO A 329 29.17 42.63 29.26
N LYS A 330 28.11 42.77 30.06
CA LYS A 330 28.17 42.65 31.53
C LYS A 330 28.42 41.24 32.02
N PHE A 331 28.23 40.21 31.18
CA PHE A 331 28.71 38.86 31.49
C PHE A 331 30.24 38.77 31.48
N GLY A 332 30.95 39.69 30.80
CA GLY A 332 32.37 39.59 30.51
C GLY A 332 32.63 38.52 29.44
N SER A 333 32.43 37.26 29.80
CA SER A 333 32.35 36.13 28.88
C SER A 333 31.29 35.11 29.32
N VAL A 334 30.86 34.29 28.37
CA VAL A 334 30.06 33.09 28.64
C VAL A 334 30.75 31.88 28.03
N THR A 335 31.01 30.87 28.87
CA THR A 335 31.55 29.58 28.45
C THR A 335 30.44 28.53 28.48
N LEU A 336 30.33 27.72 27.42
CA LEU A 336 29.36 26.63 27.33
C LEU A 336 30.08 25.29 27.49
N ASN A 337 29.71 24.51 28.49
CA ASN A 337 30.09 23.10 28.57
C ASN A 337 28.99 22.24 27.95
N VAL A 338 29.34 21.39 27.00
CA VAL A 338 28.39 20.56 26.25
C VAL A 338 28.64 19.09 26.52
N GLU A 339 27.60 18.39 26.96
CA GLU A 339 27.62 16.96 27.23
C GLU A 339 26.69 16.25 26.23
N PHE A 340 27.24 15.29 25.49
CA PHE A 340 26.51 14.39 24.61
C PHE A 340 26.32 13.05 25.30
N ASP A 341 25.08 12.66 25.57
CA ASP A 341 24.78 11.46 26.33
C ASP A 341 23.86 10.53 25.55
N CYS A 342 24.28 9.29 25.43
CA CYS A 342 23.36 8.21 25.15
C CYS A 342 22.77 7.75 26.50
N LEU A 343 21.46 7.97 26.70
CA LEU A 343 20.83 7.91 28.03
C LEU A 343 20.89 6.54 28.71
N LEU A 344 21.04 5.49 27.91
CA LEU A 344 21.13 4.11 28.37
C LEU A 344 22.59 3.67 28.25
N ALA A 345 23.41 4.07 29.22
CA ALA A 345 24.87 3.87 29.19
C ALA A 345 25.29 2.39 29.12
N ASP A 346 24.41 1.45 29.49
CA ASP A 346 24.61 0.01 29.30
C ASP A 346 24.47 -0.40 27.81
N ARG A 347 23.71 0.35 27.01
CA ARG A 347 23.39 0.03 25.62
C ARG A 347 24.27 0.73 24.60
N CYS A 348 24.91 1.83 24.98
CA CYS A 348 25.72 2.62 24.07
C CYS A 348 26.83 3.35 24.82
N SER A 349 27.96 3.49 24.13
CA SER A 349 29.14 4.22 24.61
C SER A 349 29.35 5.49 23.80
N ASN A 350 29.95 6.47 24.46
CA ASN A 350 30.30 7.76 23.89
C ASN A 350 31.81 7.77 23.58
N GLY A 351 32.15 8.11 22.33
CA GLY A 351 33.52 8.37 21.93
C GLY A 351 34.04 9.73 22.45
N PRO A 352 35.28 10.10 22.11
CA PRO A 352 35.81 11.41 22.43
C PRO A 352 35.04 12.50 21.67
N GLN A 353 34.75 13.60 22.36
CA GLN A 353 34.20 14.80 21.74
C GLN A 353 35.31 15.61 21.06
N SER A 354 35.01 16.18 19.91
CA SER A 354 35.90 17.12 19.20
C SER A 354 35.16 18.41 18.90
N TRP A 355 35.84 19.54 19.02
CA TRP A 355 35.28 20.87 18.80
C TRP A 355 36.13 21.66 17.81
N ASP A 356 35.49 22.24 16.81
CA ASP A 356 36.03 23.30 15.97
C ASP A 356 35.42 24.64 16.43
N GLY A 357 36.27 25.61 16.78
CA GLY A 357 35.87 26.82 17.48
C GLY A 357 35.93 26.70 19.01
N ALA A 358 36.15 27.83 19.69
CA ALA A 358 36.15 27.88 21.14
C ALA A 358 34.70 27.77 21.69
N LEU A 359 34.58 27.33 22.94
CA LEU A 359 33.30 27.29 23.66
C LEU A 359 33.13 28.48 24.61
N GLU A 360 33.85 29.58 24.36
CA GLU A 360 33.80 30.80 25.16
C GLU A 360 33.60 32.02 24.25
N TRP A 361 32.56 32.80 24.53
CA TRP A 361 32.26 34.04 23.81
C TRP A 361 32.38 35.24 24.75
N THR A 362 33.12 36.26 24.32
CA THR A 362 33.21 37.51 25.07
C THR A 362 32.04 38.41 24.73
N GLY A 363 31.53 39.17 25.70
CA GLY A 363 30.49 40.15 25.41
C GLY A 363 30.99 41.38 24.62
N ALA A 364 32.31 41.57 24.52
CA ALA A 364 32.91 42.64 23.71
C ALA A 364 32.94 42.31 22.21
N ASP A 365 33.11 41.04 21.86
CA ASP A 365 33.03 40.53 20.49
C ASP A 365 32.29 39.17 20.46
N PRO A 366 30.94 39.22 20.60
CA PRO A 366 30.13 38.01 20.71
C PRO A 366 30.08 37.21 19.42
N PHE A 367 30.41 37.81 18.26
CA PHE A 367 30.31 37.16 16.94
C PHE A 367 31.67 36.74 16.39
N SER A 368 32.69 36.62 17.24
CA SER A 368 34.05 36.25 16.85
C SER A 368 34.17 34.85 16.23
N HIS A 369 33.28 33.91 16.55
CA HIS A 369 33.29 32.55 16.00
C HIS A 369 31.99 31.79 16.25
N SER A 370 31.82 30.71 15.49
CA SER A 370 30.87 29.62 15.79
C SER A 370 31.63 28.44 16.39
N ALA A 371 30.92 27.54 17.08
CA ALA A 371 31.49 26.29 17.57
C ALA A 371 30.73 25.10 16.98
N VAL A 372 31.47 24.10 16.50
CA VAL A 372 30.91 22.84 15.96
C VAL A 372 31.52 21.66 16.70
N GLY A 373 30.67 20.95 17.44
CA GLY A 373 31.04 19.77 18.21
C GLY A 373 30.65 18.49 17.48
N LYS A 374 31.52 17.48 17.49
CA LYS A 374 31.25 16.15 16.94
C LYS A 374 31.59 15.06 17.95
N ILE A 375 30.76 14.02 17.96
CA ILE A 375 30.97 12.81 18.75
C ILE A 375 30.48 11.60 17.97
N ASP A 376 31.21 10.49 18.11
CA ASP A 376 30.73 9.18 17.68
C ASP A 376 30.14 8.43 18.88
N HIS A 377 28.96 7.87 18.71
CA HIS A 377 28.37 6.93 19.64
C HIS A 377 28.50 5.52 19.07
N THR A 378 28.69 4.54 19.94
CA THR A 378 28.75 3.13 19.54
C THR A 378 27.73 2.32 20.32
N TRP A 379 26.84 1.63 19.61
CA TRP A 379 25.93 0.65 20.21
C TRP A 379 26.71 -0.56 20.72
N ASN A 380 26.49 -0.92 21.99
CA ASN A 380 27.22 -1.99 22.67
C ASN A 380 26.71 -3.39 22.31
N ALA A 381 25.58 -3.50 21.59
CA ALA A 381 24.97 -4.77 21.21
C ALA A 381 24.70 -5.73 22.36
N ALA A 382 24.22 -5.19 23.48
CA ALA A 382 23.79 -5.97 24.64
C ALA A 382 22.66 -6.94 24.30
N ASN A 383 21.79 -6.56 23.34
CA ASN A 383 20.70 -7.38 22.82
C ASN A 383 20.80 -7.52 21.28
N ASN A 384 19.96 -8.38 20.69
CA ASN A 384 19.83 -8.48 19.23
C ASN A 384 19.20 -7.23 18.59
N ALA A 385 18.48 -6.44 19.38
CA ALA A 385 17.99 -5.12 19.01
C ALA A 385 17.83 -4.25 20.26
N ASP A 386 18.18 -2.97 20.17
CA ASP A 386 18.00 -1.98 21.23
C ASP A 386 17.42 -0.69 20.66
N LYS A 387 16.56 -0.03 21.46
CA LYS A 387 16.19 1.37 21.25
C LYS A 387 17.13 2.25 22.07
N LEU A 388 17.62 3.31 21.44
CA LEU A 388 18.55 4.28 21.99
C LEU A 388 17.95 5.68 21.89
N ASP A 389 18.18 6.46 22.95
CA ASP A 389 17.80 7.86 23.06
C ASP A 389 19.06 8.70 23.26
N LEU A 390 19.21 9.72 22.42
CA LEU A 390 20.28 10.70 22.55
C LEU A 390 19.75 11.91 23.33
N SER A 391 20.58 12.43 24.20
CA SER A 391 20.33 13.68 24.88
C SER A 391 21.56 14.56 24.83
N THR A 392 21.31 15.87 24.87
CA THR A 392 22.38 16.86 24.89
C THR A 392 22.09 17.84 26.01
N LYS A 393 23.13 18.15 26.79
CA LYS A 393 23.07 19.10 27.91
C LYS A 393 24.07 20.21 27.66
N ILE A 394 23.63 21.45 27.83
CA ILE A 394 24.49 22.62 27.84
C ILE A 394 24.46 23.21 29.25
N THR A 395 25.64 23.40 29.84
CA THR A 395 25.82 24.17 31.08
C THR A 395 26.57 25.46 30.74
N ALA A 396 25.95 26.61 30.99
CA ALA A 396 26.55 27.92 30.77
C ALA A 396 27.22 28.43 32.04
N TYR A 397 28.41 29.03 31.88
CA TYR A 397 29.22 29.63 32.94
C TYR A 397 29.54 31.07 32.58
N SER A 398 29.57 31.95 33.58
CA SER A 398 30.04 33.32 33.41
C SER A 398 30.88 33.73 34.63
N PRO A 399 31.91 34.58 34.49
CA PRO A 399 32.67 35.11 35.64
C PRO A 399 31.80 35.84 36.68
N VAL A 400 30.62 36.33 36.28
CA VAL A 400 29.74 37.13 37.13
C VAL A 400 28.47 36.39 37.59
N ALA A 401 28.24 35.16 37.16
CA ALA A 401 27.05 34.38 37.53
C ALA A 401 27.41 32.92 37.81
N ASN A 402 26.60 32.23 38.61
CA ASN A 402 26.79 30.78 38.78
C ASN A 402 26.39 30.02 37.50
N PRO A 403 26.60 28.69 37.44
CA PRO A 403 26.20 27.91 36.28
C PRO A 403 24.67 27.71 36.20
N ALA A 404 24.15 27.61 34.98
CA ALA A 404 22.80 27.10 34.72
C ALA A 404 22.85 26.09 33.57
N ALA A 405 22.03 25.03 33.67
CA ALA A 405 22.04 23.93 32.72
C ALA A 405 20.65 23.66 32.13
N THR A 406 20.62 23.23 30.87
CA THR A 406 19.42 22.71 30.20
C THR A 406 19.78 21.47 29.40
N ARG A 407 18.92 20.45 29.46
CA ARG A 407 19.02 19.21 28.69
C ARG A 407 17.80 19.06 27.79
N TRP A 408 18.01 18.52 26.60
CA TRP A 408 16.92 18.17 25.68
C TRP A 408 17.12 16.80 25.04
N GLN A 409 16.01 16.27 24.54
CA GLN A 409 15.89 15.01 23.81
C GLN A 409 14.96 15.19 22.63
N ALA A 410 15.24 14.49 21.54
CA ALA A 410 14.37 14.48 20.36
C ALA A 410 13.62 13.16 20.28
N ASP A 411 12.48 13.06 20.95
CA ASP A 411 11.66 11.84 20.96
C ASP A 411 11.31 11.35 19.55
N GLY A 412 11.17 12.25 18.58
CA GLY A 412 10.94 11.90 17.18
C GLY A 412 12.12 11.21 16.50
N ALA A 413 13.35 11.44 16.98
CA ALA A 413 14.60 10.95 16.40
C ALA A 413 15.20 9.77 17.21
N GLN A 414 14.34 8.92 17.77
CA GLN A 414 14.79 7.72 18.44
C GLN A 414 15.45 6.72 17.49
N ILE A 415 16.54 6.13 17.95
CA ILE A 415 17.37 5.22 17.17
C ILE A 415 17.03 3.79 17.57
N ARG A 416 16.92 2.90 16.59
CA ARG A 416 16.97 1.46 16.82
C ARG A 416 18.23 0.91 16.16
N CYS A 417 19.02 0.17 16.92
CA CYS A 417 20.13 -0.62 16.41
C CYS A 417 19.79 -2.10 16.52
N ASP A 418 20.13 -2.90 15.51
CA ASP A 418 19.79 -4.32 15.49
C ASP A 418 20.80 -5.16 14.70
N LYS A 419 20.74 -6.48 14.92
CA LYS A 419 21.34 -7.54 14.09
C LYS A 419 20.27 -8.47 13.48
N ILE A 420 19.00 -8.08 13.55
CA ILE A 420 17.86 -8.91 13.11
C ILE A 420 17.67 -8.76 11.59
N SER A 421 17.75 -7.52 11.09
CA SER A 421 17.62 -7.24 9.66
C SER A 421 18.79 -7.85 8.87
N SER A 422 19.99 -7.82 9.44
CA SER A 422 21.22 -8.40 8.90
C SER A 422 22.17 -8.74 10.04
N ASP A 423 23.01 -9.77 9.85
CA ASP A 423 24.08 -10.13 10.79
C ASP A 423 25.09 -9.00 11.02
N THR A 424 25.17 -8.05 10.07
CA THR A 424 25.95 -6.82 10.25
C THR A 424 25.15 -5.83 11.10
N PRO A 425 25.68 -5.39 12.26
CA PRO A 425 25.07 -4.35 13.07
C PRO A 425 24.71 -3.12 12.26
N GLY A 426 23.56 -2.53 12.52
CA GLY A 426 23.18 -1.27 11.90
C GLY A 426 22.13 -0.54 12.71
N CYS A 427 22.10 0.78 12.57
CA CYS A 427 21.20 1.67 13.29
C CYS A 427 20.33 2.45 12.31
N ALA A 428 19.07 2.70 12.69
CA ALA A 428 18.11 3.48 11.91
C ALA A 428 17.17 4.28 12.81
N PHE A 429 16.63 5.39 12.33
CA PHE A 429 15.54 6.09 13.00
C PHE A 429 14.25 5.31 12.80
N TYR A 430 13.78 4.65 13.87
CA TYR A 430 12.68 3.69 13.75
C TYR A 430 11.33 4.36 13.51
N LYS A 431 11.18 5.64 13.90
CA LYS A 431 9.97 6.43 13.67
C LYS A 431 9.84 6.94 12.22
N TYR A 432 10.91 6.87 11.42
CA TYR A 432 10.82 7.16 9.99
C TYR A 432 10.14 6.01 9.26
N ILE A 433 9.08 6.31 8.51
CA ILE A 433 8.31 5.33 7.72
C ILE A 433 8.76 5.39 6.25
N PRO A 434 9.57 4.44 5.73
CA PRO A 434 10.06 4.50 4.35
C PRO A 434 8.94 4.26 3.33
N THR A 435 9.15 4.73 2.11
CA THR A 435 8.19 4.59 0.99
C THR A 435 8.72 3.64 -0.07
N TRP A 436 8.01 2.56 -0.33
CA TRP A 436 8.28 1.62 -1.43
C TRP A 436 7.63 2.09 -2.72
N VAL A 437 8.39 2.11 -3.82
CA VAL A 437 7.89 2.38 -5.16
C VAL A 437 8.17 1.19 -6.07
N MET A 438 7.10 0.58 -6.57
CA MET A 438 7.19 -0.53 -7.52
C MET A 438 7.72 -0.06 -8.89
N ASN A 439 8.41 -0.94 -9.60
CA ASN A 439 8.93 -0.63 -10.93
C ASN A 439 7.82 -0.68 -11.99
N PHE A 440 7.13 0.44 -12.19
CA PHE A 440 6.04 0.57 -13.16
C PHE A 440 6.50 0.24 -14.58
N ALA A 441 7.66 0.76 -15.03
CA ALA A 441 8.14 0.48 -16.38
C ALA A 441 8.41 -1.03 -16.61
N LYS A 442 8.86 -1.74 -15.58
CA LYS A 442 9.15 -3.18 -15.66
C LYS A 442 7.90 -4.05 -15.59
N THR A 443 6.98 -3.71 -14.69
CA THR A 443 5.81 -4.55 -14.35
C THR A 443 4.50 -3.75 -14.26
N PRO A 444 4.08 -3.01 -15.30
CA PRO A 444 2.93 -2.10 -15.22
C PRO A 444 1.64 -2.75 -14.66
N PRO A 445 1.25 -3.99 -15.04
CA PRO A 445 0.02 -4.61 -14.54
C PRO A 445 0.00 -4.88 -13.04
N ALA A 446 1.10 -5.33 -12.44
CA ALA A 446 1.18 -5.53 -10.99
C ALA A 446 1.07 -4.21 -10.23
N VAL A 447 1.73 -3.15 -10.73
CA VAL A 447 1.63 -1.81 -10.15
C VAL A 447 0.19 -1.27 -10.25
N ALA A 448 -0.49 -1.50 -11.37
CA ALA A 448 -1.89 -1.10 -11.54
C ALA A 448 -2.83 -1.82 -10.57
N HIS A 449 -2.62 -3.12 -10.36
CA HIS A 449 -3.39 -3.90 -9.40
C HIS A 449 -3.22 -3.36 -7.98
N ALA A 450 -1.98 -3.16 -7.54
CA ALA A 450 -1.66 -2.61 -6.23
C ALA A 450 -2.21 -1.18 -6.04
N TRP A 451 -2.08 -0.31 -7.05
CA TRP A 451 -2.65 1.04 -7.03
C TRP A 451 -4.16 1.03 -6.88
N LEU A 452 -4.86 0.18 -7.66
CA LEU A 452 -6.31 0.08 -7.61
C LEU A 452 -6.78 -0.32 -6.21
N MET A 453 -6.14 -1.33 -5.60
CA MET A 453 -6.48 -1.79 -4.26
C MET A 453 -6.21 -0.71 -3.21
N GLN A 454 -5.03 -0.08 -3.21
CA GLN A 454 -4.71 1.01 -2.29
C GLN A 454 -5.71 2.18 -2.41
N SER A 455 -6.07 2.54 -3.63
CA SER A 455 -6.84 3.77 -3.90
C SER A 455 -8.33 3.59 -3.66
N LYS A 456 -8.85 2.36 -3.77
CA LYS A 456 -10.30 2.11 -3.79
C LYS A 456 -10.84 1.28 -2.65
N LEU A 457 -10.04 0.39 -2.06
CA LEU A 457 -10.49 -0.40 -0.92
C LEU A 457 -10.61 0.49 0.33
N PRO A 458 -11.59 0.22 1.22
CA PRO A 458 -11.80 1.01 2.43
C PRO A 458 -10.60 0.98 3.40
N THR A 459 -9.74 -0.03 3.29
CA THR A 459 -8.57 -0.24 4.15
C THR A 459 -7.37 0.61 3.72
N HIS A 460 -7.38 1.15 2.49
CA HIS A 460 -6.31 1.95 1.88
C HIS A 460 -4.87 1.42 2.12
N PRO A 461 -4.57 0.13 1.84
CA PRO A 461 -3.33 -0.49 2.26
C PRO A 461 -2.09 0.21 1.69
N GLY A 462 -1.22 0.70 2.58
CA GLY A 462 0.03 1.39 2.23
C GLY A 462 -0.12 2.86 1.86
N SER A 463 -1.31 3.45 1.96
CA SER A 463 -1.55 4.84 1.56
C SER A 463 -1.08 5.84 2.60
N LYS A 464 -0.09 6.66 2.21
CA LYS A 464 0.35 7.82 3.01
C LYS A 464 -0.76 8.87 3.16
N ALA A 465 -1.53 9.10 2.10
CA ALA A 465 -2.63 10.09 2.10
C ALA A 465 -3.77 9.70 3.06
N ALA A 466 -4.05 8.40 3.20
CA ALA A 466 -5.05 7.89 4.15
C ALA A 466 -4.46 7.62 5.56
N ASN A 467 -3.15 7.82 5.76
CA ASN A 467 -2.43 7.45 6.97
C ASN A 467 -2.63 5.98 7.37
N LYS A 468 -2.55 5.07 6.37
CA LYS A 468 -2.72 3.62 6.52
C LYS A 468 -1.48 2.87 5.98
N PRO A 469 -0.39 2.77 6.75
CA PRO A 469 0.83 2.11 6.26
C PRO A 469 0.58 0.60 6.13
N LEU A 470 1.44 -0.06 5.34
CA LEU A 470 1.59 -1.50 5.44
C LEU A 470 2.53 -1.82 6.60
N PHE A 471 2.29 -2.91 7.31
CA PHE A 471 3.14 -3.41 8.38
C PHE A 471 3.89 -4.64 7.90
N PHE A 472 5.22 -4.58 7.91
CA PHE A 472 6.07 -5.63 7.36
C PHE A 472 5.97 -6.93 8.16
N LEU A 473 5.79 -8.04 7.46
CA LEU A 473 5.93 -9.40 7.99
C LEU A 473 7.16 -10.04 7.33
N PRO A 474 8.30 -10.15 8.05
CA PRO A 474 9.49 -10.81 7.54
C PRO A 474 9.32 -12.34 7.51
N ALA A 475 10.38 -13.04 7.09
CA ALA A 475 10.44 -14.51 7.14
C ALA A 475 10.11 -15.06 8.54
N GLU A 476 9.68 -16.33 8.59
CA GLU A 476 9.18 -17.00 9.79
C GLU A 476 10.12 -16.88 11.01
N ASP A 477 11.43 -16.94 10.81
CA ASP A 477 12.43 -16.90 11.86
C ASP A 477 12.65 -15.49 12.43
N LYS A 478 12.03 -14.47 11.84
CA LYS A 478 12.24 -13.04 12.15
C LYS A 478 10.97 -12.31 12.58
N ASN A 479 9.84 -13.00 12.72
CA ASN A 479 8.59 -12.40 13.22
C ASN A 479 8.10 -13.07 14.50
N ALA A 480 7.28 -12.33 15.26
CA ALA A 480 6.80 -12.74 16.58
C ALA A 480 5.89 -13.98 16.59
N HIS A 481 5.39 -14.40 15.43
CA HIS A 481 4.41 -15.49 15.29
C HIS A 481 4.98 -16.74 14.60
N ASN A 482 6.26 -16.74 14.23
CA ASN A 482 6.86 -17.80 13.43
C ASN A 482 6.04 -18.11 12.16
N ARG A 483 5.46 -17.08 11.58
CA ARG A 483 4.54 -17.20 10.45
C ARG A 483 5.29 -17.01 9.14
N ASP A 484 5.26 -18.01 8.27
CA ASP A 484 5.75 -17.86 6.90
C ASP A 484 4.78 -16.96 6.11
N PRO A 485 5.24 -15.85 5.48
CA PRO A 485 4.44 -15.10 4.52
C PRO A 485 3.74 -15.95 3.45
N ASP A 486 4.34 -17.07 3.03
CA ASP A 486 3.75 -17.97 2.03
C ASP A 486 2.44 -18.60 2.52
N ASP A 487 2.26 -18.80 3.83
CA ASP A 487 0.99 -19.29 4.32
C ASP A 487 -0.13 -18.24 4.23
N ASN A 488 0.19 -16.94 4.24
CA ASN A 488 -0.79 -15.90 3.92
C ASN A 488 -1.14 -15.99 2.43
N ARG A 489 -0.10 -16.17 1.59
CA ARG A 489 -0.26 -16.35 0.13
C ARG A 489 -1.16 -17.53 -0.18
N LYS A 490 -1.02 -18.68 0.48
CA LYS A 490 -1.85 -19.87 0.24
C LYS A 490 -3.34 -19.66 0.48
N VAL A 491 -3.75 -18.70 1.31
CA VAL A 491 -5.17 -18.35 1.53
C VAL A 491 -5.74 -17.58 0.34
N ILE A 492 -4.98 -16.60 -0.16
CA ILE A 492 -5.44 -15.72 -1.25
C ILE A 492 -5.17 -16.34 -2.62
N CYS A 493 -3.95 -16.82 -2.79
CA CYS A 493 -3.36 -17.39 -3.98
C CYS A 493 -2.85 -18.82 -3.76
N PRO A 494 -3.75 -19.81 -3.58
CA PRO A 494 -3.36 -21.21 -3.49
C PRO A 494 -2.53 -21.68 -4.70
N ASP A 495 -1.68 -22.68 -4.48
CA ASP A 495 -0.86 -23.27 -5.53
C ASP A 495 -1.70 -23.75 -6.72
N GLY A 496 -1.26 -23.40 -7.93
CA GLY A 496 -1.96 -23.74 -9.17
C GLY A 496 -3.26 -22.98 -9.41
N TRP A 497 -3.69 -22.07 -8.53
CA TRP A 497 -4.96 -21.33 -8.69
C TRP A 497 -5.05 -20.64 -10.05
N ALA A 498 -4.01 -19.93 -10.47
CA ALA A 498 -4.07 -19.16 -11.71
C ALA A 498 -4.17 -20.04 -12.96
N ALA A 499 -3.57 -21.23 -12.94
CA ALA A 499 -3.66 -22.19 -14.05
C ALA A 499 -5.06 -22.83 -14.15
N THR A 500 -5.70 -23.09 -13.01
CA THR A 500 -6.99 -23.81 -12.97
C THR A 500 -8.19 -22.87 -13.01
N TYR A 501 -8.12 -21.75 -12.29
CA TYR A 501 -9.23 -20.85 -12.01
C TYR A 501 -8.99 -19.40 -12.46
N GLY A 502 -7.74 -19.03 -12.74
CA GLY A 502 -7.40 -17.71 -13.28
C GLY A 502 -8.18 -17.38 -14.56
N ASN A 503 -8.29 -16.09 -14.88
CA ASN A 503 -8.96 -15.71 -16.12
C ASN A 503 -8.12 -16.21 -17.31
N PRO A 504 -8.70 -16.99 -18.25
CA PRO A 504 -7.95 -17.57 -19.37
C PRO A 504 -7.39 -16.51 -20.33
N ASP A 505 -7.91 -15.28 -20.31
CA ASP A 505 -7.38 -14.17 -21.10
C ASP A 505 -6.17 -13.49 -20.43
N ALA A 506 -5.80 -13.90 -19.22
CA ALA A 506 -4.60 -13.40 -18.56
C ALA A 506 -3.38 -13.76 -19.41
N THR A 507 -2.63 -12.74 -19.83
CA THR A 507 -1.54 -12.93 -20.79
C THR A 507 -0.23 -13.25 -20.09
N THR A 508 0.43 -14.32 -20.55
CA THR A 508 1.83 -14.64 -20.23
C THR A 508 2.78 -13.96 -21.21
N VAL A 509 4.05 -13.83 -20.84
CA VAL A 509 5.11 -13.20 -21.65
C VAL A 509 6.26 -14.19 -21.94
N PRO A 510 5.99 -15.29 -22.68
CA PRO A 510 7.02 -16.29 -23.01
C PRO A 510 8.22 -15.70 -23.77
N GLU A 511 8.03 -14.59 -24.48
CA GLU A 511 9.09 -13.86 -25.18
C GLU A 511 10.06 -13.12 -24.23
N ILE A 512 9.63 -12.83 -22.99
CA ILE A 512 10.49 -12.29 -21.93
C ILE A 512 11.07 -13.41 -21.08
N SER A 513 10.26 -14.42 -20.76
CA SER A 513 10.62 -15.57 -19.94
C SER A 513 10.00 -16.84 -20.51
N ALA A 514 10.79 -17.69 -21.16
CA ALA A 514 10.31 -18.87 -21.88
C ALA A 514 9.48 -19.86 -21.03
N THR A 515 9.68 -19.85 -19.71
CA THR A 515 8.94 -20.69 -18.75
C THR A 515 7.80 -19.95 -18.06
N ASP A 516 7.40 -18.77 -18.56
CA ASP A 516 6.34 -17.98 -17.96
C ASP A 516 5.00 -18.72 -18.00
N LYS A 517 4.27 -18.63 -16.89
CA LYS A 517 2.97 -19.26 -16.68
C LYS A 517 2.05 -18.28 -15.98
N ALA A 518 0.74 -18.49 -16.11
CA ALA A 518 -0.23 -17.72 -15.34
C ALA A 518 0.07 -17.86 -13.84
N SER A 519 -0.02 -16.75 -13.12
CA SER A 519 0.29 -16.63 -11.70
C SER A 519 -0.75 -15.77 -11.00
N CYS A 520 -0.87 -15.99 -9.70
CA CYS A 520 -1.79 -15.31 -8.80
C CYS A 520 -1.04 -14.22 -8.04
N ASP A 521 -1.37 -12.96 -8.32
CA ASP A 521 -0.90 -11.79 -7.58
C ASP A 521 -1.91 -11.40 -6.51
N GLU A 522 -1.43 -10.80 -5.41
CA GLU A 522 -2.27 -10.39 -4.27
C GLU A 522 -1.84 -9.03 -3.74
N PHE A 523 -2.82 -8.25 -3.26
CA PHE A 523 -2.57 -7.01 -2.53
C PHE A 523 -3.60 -6.79 -1.41
N ALA A 524 -3.24 -6.44 -0.18
CA ALA A 524 -1.87 -6.23 0.30
C ALA A 524 -1.03 -7.52 0.28
N TYR A 525 0.29 -7.34 0.15
CA TYR A 525 1.23 -8.45 -0.06
C TYR A 525 1.20 -9.47 1.09
N ALA A 526 1.44 -10.75 0.78
CA ALA A 526 1.61 -11.82 1.75
C ALA A 526 2.58 -11.49 2.90
N SER A 527 3.68 -10.79 2.60
CA SER A 527 4.69 -10.33 3.56
C SER A 527 4.26 -9.09 4.35
N THR A 528 2.98 -9.00 4.72
CA THR A 528 2.43 -7.94 5.57
C THR A 528 1.36 -8.45 6.51
N TYR A 529 1.20 -7.77 7.66
CA TYR A 529 0.05 -7.98 8.54
C TYR A 529 -1.27 -7.49 7.92
N ASN A 530 -1.21 -6.73 6.83
CA ASN A 530 -2.36 -6.28 6.06
C ASN A 530 -2.80 -7.31 5.01
N SER A 531 -2.07 -8.41 4.81
CA SER A 531 -2.49 -9.46 3.89
C SER A 531 -3.86 -9.98 4.29
N GLY A 532 -4.69 -10.31 3.28
CA GLY A 532 -5.96 -10.99 3.53
C GLY A 532 -5.79 -12.37 4.17
N GLY A 533 -4.66 -13.04 3.91
CA GLY A 533 -4.35 -14.34 4.49
C GLY A 533 -3.75 -14.29 5.89
N MET A 534 -3.54 -13.10 6.48
CA MET A 534 -3.00 -12.97 7.83
C MET A 534 -4.13 -13.10 8.87
N PRO A 535 -4.07 -14.09 9.79
CA PRO A 535 -5.12 -14.29 10.78
C PRO A 535 -5.22 -13.12 11.78
N ALA A 536 -6.43 -12.68 12.14
CA ALA A 536 -6.64 -11.62 13.13
C ALA A 536 -6.11 -11.99 14.52
N GLY A 537 -6.15 -13.28 14.87
CA GLY A 537 -5.55 -13.81 16.10
C GLY A 537 -4.02 -13.65 16.19
N MET A 538 -3.36 -13.37 15.06
CA MET A 538 -1.93 -13.06 14.96
C MET A 538 -1.69 -11.58 14.61
N GLY A 539 -2.67 -10.70 14.84
CA GLY A 539 -2.57 -9.27 14.52
C GLY A 539 -2.86 -8.93 13.05
N GLY A 540 -3.39 -9.86 12.27
CA GLY A 540 -3.87 -9.62 10.91
C GLY A 540 -4.94 -8.54 10.85
N MET A 541 -4.84 -7.65 9.87
CA MET A 541 -5.71 -6.46 9.78
C MET A 541 -6.86 -6.62 8.78
N ASN A 542 -6.77 -7.59 7.87
CA ASN A 542 -7.67 -7.75 6.73
C ASN A 542 -8.07 -9.22 6.51
N GLU A 543 -8.10 -10.05 7.56
CA GLU A 543 -8.35 -11.49 7.46
C GLU A 543 -9.59 -11.83 6.61
N VAL A 544 -9.42 -12.76 5.68
CA VAL A 544 -10.49 -13.39 4.89
C VAL A 544 -10.31 -14.90 4.87
N ASP A 545 -11.39 -15.64 4.65
CA ASP A 545 -11.36 -17.11 4.60
C ASP A 545 -10.69 -17.61 3.31
N THR A 546 -10.93 -16.91 2.19
CA THR A 546 -10.37 -17.29 0.90
C THR A 546 -10.10 -16.06 0.04
N GLY A 547 -9.21 -16.19 -0.94
CA GLY A 547 -9.05 -15.12 -1.93
C GLY A 547 -10.28 -14.84 -2.79
N ASN A 548 -11.35 -15.66 -2.75
CA ASN A 548 -12.62 -15.34 -3.45
C ASN A 548 -13.33 -14.13 -2.85
N ASP A 549 -12.99 -13.77 -1.62
CA ASP A 549 -13.53 -12.61 -0.89
C ASP A 549 -12.79 -11.31 -1.25
N CYS A 550 -11.74 -11.41 -2.06
CA CYS A 550 -10.99 -10.27 -2.58
C CYS A 550 -11.57 -9.75 -3.91
N VAL A 551 -11.22 -8.52 -4.27
CA VAL A 551 -11.47 -7.99 -5.62
C VAL A 551 -10.72 -8.84 -6.65
N GLN A 552 -11.45 -9.39 -7.62
CA GLN A 552 -10.88 -10.23 -8.68
C GLN A 552 -10.55 -9.42 -9.92
N THR A 553 -9.29 -9.44 -10.34
CA THR A 553 -8.83 -8.80 -11.58
C THR A 553 -7.99 -9.75 -12.44
N TYR A 554 -7.70 -9.34 -13.67
CA TYR A 554 -6.72 -10.02 -14.50
C TYR A 554 -6.02 -9.03 -15.44
N ALA A 555 -4.76 -9.33 -15.76
CA ALA A 555 -3.95 -8.56 -16.68
C ALA A 555 -3.88 -9.22 -18.05
N THR A 556 -4.18 -8.47 -19.11
CA THR A 556 -4.23 -9.01 -20.47
C THR A 556 -3.58 -8.05 -21.48
N ARG A 557 -2.93 -8.61 -22.49
CA ARG A 557 -2.43 -7.88 -23.66
C ARG A 557 -3.49 -7.96 -24.74
N VAL A 558 -4.22 -6.86 -24.96
CA VAL A 558 -5.25 -6.82 -26.02
C VAL A 558 -4.65 -6.74 -27.42
N LYS A 559 -3.47 -6.11 -27.54
CA LYS A 559 -2.61 -6.12 -28.73
C LYS A 559 -1.20 -5.72 -28.32
N GLN A 560 -0.22 -5.99 -29.18
CA GLN A 560 1.18 -5.62 -28.91
C GLN A 560 1.29 -4.13 -28.56
N GLY A 561 1.94 -3.82 -27.44
CA GLY A 561 2.11 -2.44 -26.96
C GLY A 561 0.94 -1.87 -26.15
N GLU A 562 -0.14 -2.64 -25.93
CA GLU A 562 -1.32 -2.22 -25.17
C GLU A 562 -1.78 -3.32 -24.22
N TRP A 563 -1.59 -3.07 -22.93
CA TRP A 563 -2.05 -3.93 -21.84
C TRP A 563 -3.24 -3.32 -21.14
N HIS A 564 -4.03 -4.17 -20.50
CA HIS A 564 -5.11 -3.74 -19.63
C HIS A 564 -5.11 -4.53 -18.34
N LEU A 565 -5.50 -3.86 -17.25
CA LEU A 565 -6.03 -4.50 -16.06
C LEU A 565 -7.56 -4.39 -16.11
N TYR A 566 -8.22 -5.55 -16.03
CA TYR A 566 -9.67 -5.66 -16.00
C TYR A 566 -10.14 -6.36 -14.72
N ASP A 567 -11.38 -6.10 -14.31
CA ASP A 567 -12.08 -6.95 -13.36
C ASP A 567 -12.49 -8.28 -14.02
N ASP A 568 -12.49 -9.37 -13.26
CA ASP A 568 -12.93 -10.67 -13.76
C ASP A 568 -14.46 -10.71 -13.91
N ILE A 569 -14.91 -10.74 -15.17
CA ILE A 569 -16.33 -10.71 -15.55
C ILE A 569 -17.05 -12.05 -15.36
N ARG A 570 -16.31 -13.11 -15.00
CA ARG A 570 -16.85 -14.44 -14.73
C ARG A 570 -17.44 -14.56 -13.32
N VAL A 571 -17.02 -13.72 -12.38
CA VAL A 571 -17.55 -13.61 -11.00
C VAL A 571 -18.43 -12.35 -10.88
N PRO A 572 -19.11 -12.03 -9.77
CA PRO A 572 -19.79 -10.73 -9.59
C PRO A 572 -18.84 -9.52 -9.67
N ALA A 573 -19.38 -8.32 -9.93
CA ALA A 573 -18.58 -7.09 -9.89
C ALA A 573 -18.06 -6.81 -8.46
N PRO A 574 -16.88 -6.18 -8.31
CA PRO A 574 -16.39 -5.74 -7.02
C PRO A 574 -17.42 -4.85 -6.32
N THR A 575 -17.65 -5.11 -5.03
CA THR A 575 -18.54 -4.31 -4.18
C THR A 575 -17.84 -3.10 -3.58
N TRP A 576 -16.50 -3.10 -3.63
CA TRP A 576 -15.60 -2.16 -2.97
C TRP A 576 -15.75 -2.14 -1.44
N LYS A 577 -16.23 -3.25 -0.88
CA LYS A 577 -16.23 -3.56 0.55
C LYS A 577 -15.19 -4.63 0.91
N GLU A 578 -14.58 -5.23 -0.10
CA GLU A 578 -13.49 -6.18 0.05
C GLU A 578 -12.30 -5.50 0.75
N VAL A 579 -11.43 -6.31 1.37
CA VAL A 579 -10.25 -5.82 2.12
C VAL A 579 -8.92 -6.17 1.46
N CYS A 580 -8.99 -6.95 0.37
CA CYS A 580 -7.86 -7.44 -0.42
C CYS A 580 -8.21 -7.48 -1.92
N GLY A 581 -7.18 -7.61 -2.75
CA GLY A 581 -7.24 -7.85 -4.18
C GLY A 581 -6.49 -9.12 -4.56
N ARG A 582 -7.00 -9.81 -5.58
CA ARG A 582 -6.37 -10.96 -6.23
C ARG A 582 -6.41 -10.78 -7.74
N SER A 583 -5.31 -11.10 -8.41
CA SER A 583 -5.21 -10.94 -9.86
C SER A 583 -4.58 -12.14 -10.56
N ALA A 584 -5.16 -12.55 -11.70
CA ALA A 584 -4.51 -13.45 -12.64
C ALA A 584 -3.63 -12.65 -13.62
N MET A 585 -2.34 -12.96 -13.67
CA MET A 585 -1.39 -12.28 -14.58
C MET A 585 -0.20 -13.19 -14.94
N SER A 586 0.70 -12.71 -15.79
CA SER A 586 2.00 -13.35 -16.02
C SER A 586 2.77 -13.61 -14.72
N GLY A 587 3.38 -14.78 -14.61
CA GLY A 587 4.25 -15.16 -13.51
C GLY A 587 5.54 -14.35 -13.46
N TRP A 588 6.10 -14.00 -14.62
CA TRP A 588 7.24 -13.09 -14.71
C TRP A 588 6.88 -11.71 -14.16
N ILE A 589 5.72 -11.15 -14.54
CA ILE A 589 5.26 -9.85 -14.03
C ILE A 589 5.06 -9.90 -12.51
N ASN A 590 4.32 -10.89 -12.01
CA ASN A 590 4.04 -11.05 -10.58
C ASN A 590 5.32 -11.18 -9.76
N SER A 591 6.16 -12.18 -10.06
CA SER A 591 7.38 -12.47 -9.30
C SER A 591 8.42 -11.34 -9.34
N THR A 592 8.49 -10.59 -10.45
CA THR A 592 9.44 -9.49 -10.61
C THR A 592 8.98 -8.20 -9.92
N SER A 593 7.67 -8.02 -9.73
CA SER A 593 7.10 -6.76 -9.21
C SER A 593 7.54 -6.45 -7.78
N MET A 594 7.67 -7.49 -6.94
CA MET A 594 8.14 -7.39 -5.56
C MET A 594 9.49 -8.10 -5.34
N GLY A 595 9.67 -9.31 -5.89
CA GLY A 595 10.83 -10.21 -5.77
C GLY A 595 12.03 -9.77 -4.91
N GLY A 596 13.24 -9.87 -5.47
CA GLY A 596 14.46 -9.47 -4.76
C GLY A 596 14.58 -7.96 -4.51
N ALA A 597 13.86 -7.15 -5.30
CA ALA A 597 13.87 -5.69 -5.17
C ALA A 597 13.29 -5.22 -3.83
N PHE A 598 12.31 -5.95 -3.28
CA PHE A 598 11.79 -5.70 -1.94
C PHE A 598 12.61 -6.43 -0.87
N SER A 599 12.63 -7.78 -0.87
CA SER A 599 13.12 -8.59 0.26
C SER A 599 14.64 -8.55 0.48
N GLY A 600 15.42 -8.24 -0.56
CA GLY A 600 16.87 -8.00 -0.47
C GLY A 600 17.29 -6.56 -0.80
N GLY A 601 16.41 -5.79 -1.44
CA GLY A 601 16.62 -4.38 -1.76
C GLY A 601 16.04 -3.48 -0.68
N PHE A 602 14.75 -3.13 -0.82
CA PHE A 602 14.08 -2.14 0.03
C PHE A 602 14.06 -2.49 1.53
N SER A 603 13.57 -3.68 1.90
CA SER A 603 13.41 -4.05 3.32
C SER A 603 14.77 -4.16 4.02
N GLY A 604 15.78 -4.71 3.34
CA GLY A 604 17.15 -4.76 3.84
C GLY A 604 17.80 -3.37 3.93
N LYS A 605 17.72 -2.57 2.83
CA LYS A 605 18.31 -1.23 2.74
C LYS A 605 17.78 -0.28 3.80
N TYR A 606 16.48 -0.34 4.10
CA TYR A 606 15.86 0.49 5.14
C TYR A 606 15.72 -0.24 6.47
N ARG A 607 16.33 -1.43 6.62
CA ARG A 607 16.31 -2.26 7.83
C ARG A 607 14.90 -2.40 8.42
N LEU A 608 13.92 -2.82 7.64
CA LEU A 608 12.59 -3.10 8.17
C LEU A 608 12.64 -4.33 9.07
N LEU A 609 12.02 -4.23 10.25
CA LEU A 609 11.79 -5.36 11.16
C LEU A 609 10.30 -5.72 11.20
N ASP A 610 9.99 -6.79 11.92
CA ASP A 610 8.61 -7.21 12.17
C ASP A 610 7.76 -6.04 12.66
N GLN A 611 6.60 -5.86 12.02
CA GLN A 611 5.66 -4.75 12.25
C GLN A 611 6.20 -3.34 11.98
N ASP A 612 7.39 -3.17 11.39
CA ASP A 612 7.81 -1.84 10.93
C ASP A 612 6.82 -1.37 9.84
N PRO A 613 6.31 -0.12 9.95
CA PRO A 613 5.44 0.44 8.93
C PRO A 613 6.24 0.86 7.69
N TYR A 614 5.60 0.79 6.52
CA TYR A 614 6.09 1.39 5.28
C TYR A 614 4.93 1.86 4.39
N TRP A 615 5.18 2.89 3.58
CA TRP A 615 4.25 3.37 2.57
C TRP A 615 4.47 2.65 1.25
N VAL A 616 3.45 2.60 0.40
CA VAL A 616 3.58 2.23 -1.01
C VAL A 616 3.08 3.38 -1.85
N ASN A 617 3.86 3.79 -2.85
CA ASN A 617 3.49 4.91 -3.72
C ASN A 617 3.46 4.50 -5.20
N PHE A 618 2.55 5.13 -5.94
CA PHE A 618 2.24 4.84 -7.35
C PHE A 618 2.25 6.13 -8.19
N PRO A 619 3.41 6.78 -8.39
CA PRO A 619 3.50 8.09 -9.05
C PRO A 619 2.82 8.16 -10.41
N GLN A 620 2.85 7.07 -11.17
CA GLN A 620 2.32 6.97 -12.54
C GLN A 620 0.78 6.97 -12.61
N PHE A 621 0.09 6.94 -11.46
CA PHE A 621 -1.36 6.93 -11.39
C PHE A 621 -1.95 8.18 -10.73
N THR A 622 -1.14 9.20 -10.48
CA THR A 622 -1.57 10.45 -9.84
C THR A 622 -2.67 11.20 -10.61
N HIS A 623 -2.80 10.96 -11.91
CA HIS A 623 -3.85 11.50 -12.77
C HIS A 623 -5.13 10.64 -12.85
N CYS A 624 -5.12 9.43 -12.30
CA CYS A 624 -6.26 8.51 -12.33
C CYS A 624 -7.24 8.79 -11.17
N ASP A 625 -8.55 8.64 -11.41
CA ASP A 625 -9.59 8.80 -10.38
C ASP A 625 -10.23 7.44 -10.01
N ALA A 626 -9.83 6.91 -8.86
CA ALA A 626 -10.38 5.66 -8.32
C ALA A 626 -11.72 5.85 -7.59
N SER A 627 -12.22 7.08 -7.38
CA SER A 627 -13.46 7.34 -6.63
C SER A 627 -14.73 6.94 -7.40
N LYS A 628 -14.64 6.81 -8.73
CA LYS A 628 -15.78 6.46 -9.59
C LYS A 628 -16.26 5.03 -9.37
N ALA A 629 -17.56 4.78 -9.56
CA ALA A 629 -18.12 3.42 -9.48
C ALA A 629 -17.43 2.44 -10.45
N THR A 630 -17.22 2.89 -11.68
CA THR A 630 -16.36 2.22 -12.67
C THR A 630 -15.02 2.93 -12.73
N VAL A 631 -13.93 2.20 -12.48
CA VAL A 631 -12.58 2.75 -12.57
C VAL A 631 -12.08 2.61 -13.99
N THR A 632 -11.85 3.75 -14.65
CA THR A 632 -11.20 3.81 -15.95
C THR A 632 -9.98 4.72 -15.86
N CYS A 633 -8.86 4.28 -16.42
CA CYS A 633 -7.69 5.13 -16.57
C CYS A 633 -6.86 4.69 -17.77
N THR A 634 -6.22 5.65 -18.43
CA THR A 634 -5.16 5.37 -19.41
C THR A 634 -3.86 5.92 -18.85
N VAL A 635 -2.92 5.04 -18.59
CA VAL A 635 -1.60 5.43 -18.09
C VAL A 635 -0.69 5.67 -19.29
N PRO A 636 -0.07 6.86 -19.42
CA PRO A 636 0.81 7.16 -20.53
C PRO A 636 2.05 6.26 -20.49
N LYS A 637 2.69 6.10 -21.66
CA LYS A 637 4.01 5.47 -21.73
C LYS A 637 5.01 6.33 -20.95
N PRO A 638 5.83 5.74 -20.05
CA PRO A 638 6.83 6.47 -19.28
C PRO A 638 7.97 6.99 -20.15
#